data_AF-A0AAD8XU97-F1
#
_entry.id   AF-A0AAD8XU97-F1
#
_cell.length_a   1.000
_cell.length_b   1.000
_cell.length_c   1.000
_cell.angle_alpha   90.00
_cell.angle_beta   90.00
_cell.angle_gamma   90.00
#
_symmetry.space_group_name_H-M   'P 1'
#
loop_
_entity.id
_entity.type
_entity.pdbx_description
1 polymer ?
#
loop_
_entity_poly.entity_id
_entity_poly.type
_entity_poly.pdbx_seq_one_letter_code
_entity_poly.pdbx_strand_id
1 'polypeptide(L)'
;MTQITNDEVESHRCRQLVVRFADDSNITGDPVRIVRSIGQGHMTQLEDPSSSFKDMNAFIEQSKAEHNVLLTRVEAIETTRRGEEFSTNTKTGTLQHVEVDVDESDVDETKSPHLNRNKSIIRRKTKPWKYQKFPLPESTYTLLITERVLSMPFVVGMITVAGSLMCLGITLMNELDNEEDGNKYGLPAGVPKAVRIAQFLGIIIGVLMEEEVPLGLELIGKCVEQHMSGGHDFDTSKIVCSCIFRVAVGYMFLACLFLTVIQADDVLEIFFDVLALQFVENIDDVVFALCKRGFFGRKLRQASNKEHAFDPPGRNTHRFSLWMTRFIRLVYCMNAALMLSGISILMVNQDAGKYRCKSKSIAFGDEVWEEAWVKLGPCNIDSDCGDGQQCLESVESDCGDGQQCQKSYCYEQRLLIYSHFNGIYVESTGDTHDGRPRYVEHNKEDGSPFLETVPAEIIYCEKLEAWVFRHKNIRTSLDELEENECSWLLKSPQTESFDLIELGQSFWSVWLGQVEREYPIFVGCNDCYENAGCNHHGKCNSEEQRCECYDTHFGIHCEFERPCEVIRSEKDRNTTLHLLHDDADDWVHFVEVYGRPKYISEDMSGIPHGLMRLAEPDTDDKYYGVTYNGTTLTEAETLTPHRHYEDTFFEDDDFFEIHLDKPKFKELLTNYTFVLKYTGRRWYGQIKPPGVTASGFKEAEFHGFWSRTFSGVGVDDNSTVIISGPTAAGSPVGVDFYEMRRRNKAFENGIYGYDYSPFGVLIPLTGYEGSGYFHCNKDDHYHSQ
;
A
#
# COMPACT_ATOMS: atom_id res chain seq x y z
N MET A 1 38.01 -30.20 26.21
CA MET A 1 38.57 -30.71 24.95
C MET A 1 37.87 -29.97 23.83
N THR A 2 38.66 -29.18 23.11
CA THR A 2 38.26 -28.09 22.23
C THR A 2 38.10 -28.57 20.80
N GLN A 3 36.97 -28.22 20.17
CA GLN A 3 36.90 -27.90 18.73
C GLN A 3 35.64 -27.05 18.52
N ILE A 4 35.86 -25.73 18.45
CA ILE A 4 34.87 -24.74 18.00
C ILE A 4 35.29 -24.39 16.57
N THR A 5 34.38 -24.57 15.62
CA THR A 5 34.52 -24.16 14.23
C THR A 5 34.30 -22.66 14.13
N ASN A 6 35.28 -21.97 13.56
CA ASN A 6 35.21 -20.55 13.19
C ASN A 6 34.39 -20.43 11.91
N ASP A 7 33.25 -19.72 11.95
CA ASP A 7 32.63 -19.12 10.75
C ASP A 7 31.73 -17.88 11.04
N GLU A 8 31.89 -17.20 12.19
CA GLU A 8 31.09 -15.99 12.52
C GLU A 8 31.95 -14.83 13.07
N VAL A 9 32.88 -14.28 12.28
CA VAL A 9 33.66 -13.08 12.70
C VAL A 9 33.74 -11.96 11.64
N GLU A 10 32.94 -11.98 10.57
CA GLU A 10 32.95 -10.88 9.56
C GLU A 10 31.65 -10.08 9.39
N SER A 11 30.75 -10.05 10.39
CA SER A 11 29.55 -9.19 10.34
C SER A 11 29.50 -8.06 11.40
N HIS A 12 30.40 -8.04 12.39
CA HIS A 12 30.32 -7.09 13.53
C HIS A 12 31.41 -5.99 13.54
N ARG A 13 31.68 -5.35 12.39
CA ARG A 13 32.62 -4.21 12.33
C ARG A 13 32.19 -2.98 11.52
N CYS A 14 30.89 -2.78 11.27
CA CYS A 14 30.39 -1.60 10.55
C CYS A 14 29.30 -0.76 11.24
N ARG A 15 29.15 -0.84 12.57
CA ARG A 15 28.30 0.08 13.35
C ARG A 15 28.95 0.46 14.68
N GLN A 16 29.92 1.37 14.64
CA GLN A 16 30.33 2.17 15.80
C GLN A 16 31.28 3.30 15.35
N LEU A 17 30.75 4.31 14.66
CA LEU A 17 31.46 5.58 14.44
C LEU A 17 30.53 6.72 13.97
N VAL A 18 29.40 6.94 14.65
CA VAL A 18 28.62 8.19 14.52
C VAL A 18 27.95 8.56 15.85
N VAL A 19 28.75 8.87 16.88
CA VAL A 19 28.32 9.73 18.00
C VAL A 19 29.56 10.45 18.54
N ARG A 20 29.77 11.69 18.10
CA ARG A 20 30.51 12.80 18.74
C ARG A 20 30.91 13.77 17.65
N PHE A 21 30.19 14.88 17.52
CA PHE A 21 30.70 16.23 17.25
C PHE A 21 29.49 17.15 17.10
N ALA A 22 29.06 17.72 18.21
CA ALA A 22 28.26 18.93 18.25
C ALA A 22 28.87 19.77 19.37
N ASP A 23 29.76 20.69 19.00
CA ASP A 23 29.91 22.01 19.62
C ASP A 23 31.00 22.80 18.89
N ASP A 24 30.73 24.11 18.77
CA ASP A 24 31.57 25.20 18.29
C ASP A 24 31.91 25.31 16.79
N SER A 25 31.28 26.26 16.10
CA SER A 25 32.00 27.49 15.67
C SER A 25 31.09 28.49 14.92
N ASN A 26 31.02 29.71 15.46
CA ASN A 26 30.81 30.93 14.70
C ASN A 26 31.94 31.10 13.67
N ILE A 27 31.64 31.44 12.41
CA ILE A 27 32.31 32.45 11.56
C ILE A 27 31.65 32.48 10.17
N THR A 28 31.63 33.71 9.65
CA THR A 28 31.03 34.31 8.44
C THR A 28 31.55 33.81 7.08
N GLY A 29 30.67 33.85 6.06
CA GLY A 29 31.03 34.28 4.70
C GLY A 29 30.90 33.26 3.55
N ASP A 30 30.07 33.63 2.56
CA ASP A 30 30.02 33.21 1.14
C ASP A 30 29.19 31.98 0.66
N PRO A 31 28.64 32.06 -0.57
CA PRO A 31 27.33 31.50 -0.92
C PRO A 31 27.44 30.40 -1.97
N VAL A 32 27.39 29.13 -1.54
CA VAL A 32 27.15 27.99 -2.44
C VAL A 32 26.34 26.94 -1.67
N ARG A 33 25.01 27.09 -1.63
CA ARG A 33 24.06 26.04 -1.19
C ARG A 33 22.64 26.37 -1.68
N ILE A 34 22.29 25.91 -2.88
CA ILE A 34 20.87 25.86 -3.33
C ILE A 34 20.45 24.44 -3.75
N VAL A 35 21.33 23.43 -3.83
CA VAL A 35 20.95 22.10 -4.35
C VAL A 35 21.21 20.96 -3.35
N ARG A 36 20.97 21.16 -2.04
CA ARG A 36 21.14 20.04 -1.07
C ARG A 36 20.24 20.04 0.17
N SER A 37 19.07 20.69 0.14
CA SER A 37 18.13 20.68 1.29
C SER A 37 16.71 20.17 1.00
N ILE A 38 16.47 19.38 -0.06
CA ILE A 38 15.13 18.81 -0.33
C ILE A 38 15.02 17.34 0.13
N GLY A 39 16.05 16.77 0.75
CA GLY A 39 16.08 15.32 1.03
C GLY A 39 15.49 14.83 2.35
N GLN A 40 15.44 15.64 3.42
CA GLN A 40 15.06 15.14 4.75
C GLN A 40 14.51 16.26 5.65
N GLY A 41 13.27 16.10 6.11
CA GLY A 41 12.77 16.80 7.31
C GLY A 41 11.29 17.20 7.28
N HIS A 42 10.48 16.48 8.07
CA HIS A 42 9.33 16.97 8.85
C HIS A 42 8.39 17.98 8.20
N MET A 43 7.25 17.49 7.70
CA MET A 43 6.07 18.30 7.40
C MET A 43 4.93 17.86 8.32
N THR A 44 4.94 18.36 9.55
CA THR A 44 3.81 18.28 10.47
C THR A 44 3.48 19.70 10.92
N GLN A 45 2.23 20.09 10.71
CA GLN A 45 1.59 21.39 10.99
C GLN A 45 1.73 22.47 9.89
N LEU A 46 0.81 22.41 8.92
CA LEU A 46 0.28 23.59 8.24
C LEU A 46 -1.25 23.48 8.26
N GLU A 47 -1.86 24.13 9.24
CA GLU A 47 -3.28 24.49 9.20
C GLU A 47 -3.47 25.57 8.12
N ASP A 48 -4.47 25.37 7.26
CA ASP A 48 -4.99 26.30 6.24
C ASP A 48 -4.39 26.21 4.81
N PRO A 49 -5.01 25.41 3.91
CA PRO A 49 -4.59 25.27 2.51
C PRO A 49 -4.76 26.53 1.65
N SER A 50 -5.36 27.60 2.17
CA SER A 50 -5.48 28.88 1.46
C SER A 50 -4.18 29.71 1.44
N SER A 51 -3.23 29.41 2.33
CA SER A 51 -1.92 30.09 2.41
C SER A 51 -0.93 29.62 1.34
N SER A 52 -0.92 28.33 1.04
CA SER A 52 -0.02 27.70 0.05
C SER A 52 -0.18 28.26 -1.38
N PHE A 53 -1.42 28.57 -1.78
CA PHE A 53 -1.68 29.19 -3.08
C PHE A 53 -1.18 30.65 -3.20
N LYS A 54 -1.08 31.38 -2.09
CA LYS A 54 -0.51 32.75 -2.09
C LYS A 54 1.00 32.70 -2.24
N ASP A 55 1.65 31.76 -1.57
CA ASP A 55 3.10 31.59 -1.63
C ASP A 55 3.55 31.09 -3.01
N MET A 56 2.77 30.19 -3.63
CA MET A 56 3.03 29.75 -5.00
C MET A 56 2.85 30.87 -6.04
N ASN A 57 1.84 31.73 -5.89
CA ASN A 57 1.67 32.89 -6.76
C ASN A 57 2.79 33.93 -6.57
N ALA A 58 3.24 34.15 -5.34
CA ALA A 58 4.39 35.02 -5.06
C ALA A 58 5.68 34.48 -5.70
N PHE A 59 5.90 33.17 -5.65
CA PHE A 59 7.02 32.52 -6.31
C PHE A 59 6.96 32.65 -7.84
N ILE A 60 5.78 32.47 -8.45
CA ILE A 60 5.58 32.64 -9.89
C ILE A 60 5.88 34.09 -10.32
N GLU A 61 5.41 35.09 -9.57
CA GLU A 61 5.68 36.50 -9.87
C GLU A 61 7.15 36.87 -9.67
N GLN A 62 7.82 36.30 -8.66
CA GLN A 62 9.26 36.46 -8.48
C GLN A 62 10.06 35.85 -9.65
N SER A 63 9.70 34.64 -10.08
CA SER A 63 10.35 33.97 -11.22
C SER A 63 10.16 34.75 -12.53
N LYS A 64 8.97 35.31 -12.78
CA LYS A 64 8.72 36.20 -13.92
C LYS A 64 9.59 37.47 -13.86
N ALA A 65 9.75 38.06 -12.68
CA ALA A 65 10.60 39.24 -12.51
C ALA A 65 12.07 38.94 -12.80
N GLU A 66 12.59 37.81 -12.30
CA GLU A 66 13.97 37.36 -12.57
C GLU A 66 14.20 37.04 -14.05
N HIS A 67 13.21 36.41 -14.70
CA HIS A 67 13.26 36.12 -16.14
C HIS A 67 13.32 37.41 -16.99
N ASN A 68 12.53 38.42 -16.65
CA ASN A 68 12.53 39.71 -17.36
C ASN A 68 13.87 40.46 -17.20
N VAL A 69 14.49 40.38 -16.01
CA VAL A 69 15.83 40.95 -15.76
C VAL A 69 16.88 40.23 -16.61
N LEU A 70 16.80 38.91 -16.73
CA LEU A 70 17.67 38.13 -17.61
C LEU A 70 17.49 38.51 -19.08
N LEU A 71 16.25 38.66 -19.55
CA LEU A 71 15.96 39.08 -20.92
C LEU A 71 16.59 40.46 -21.23
N THR A 72 16.45 41.41 -20.31
CA THR A 72 17.01 42.76 -20.47
C THR A 72 18.55 42.73 -20.51
N ARG A 73 19.18 41.84 -19.73
CA ARG A 73 20.63 41.64 -19.77
C ARG A 73 21.10 41.03 -21.09
N VAL A 74 20.34 40.10 -21.65
CA VAL A 74 20.64 39.50 -22.96
C VAL A 74 20.54 40.55 -24.07
N GLU A 75 19.48 41.37 -24.07
CA GLU A 75 19.33 42.46 -25.05
C GLU A 75 20.45 43.52 -24.92
N ALA A 76 20.90 43.83 -23.69
CA ALA A 76 22.04 44.71 -23.45
C ALA A 76 23.36 44.13 -23.99
N ILE A 77 23.56 42.82 -23.88
CA ILE A 77 24.73 42.12 -24.44
C ILE A 77 24.66 42.12 -25.98
N GLU A 78 23.49 41.87 -26.57
CA GLU A 78 23.33 41.88 -28.03
C GLU A 78 23.54 43.29 -28.64
N THR A 79 23.06 44.33 -27.97
CA THR A 79 23.28 45.72 -28.39
C THR A 79 24.75 46.13 -28.27
N THR A 80 25.45 45.68 -27.22
CA THR A 80 26.90 45.89 -27.08
C THR A 80 27.67 45.17 -28.19
N ARG A 81 27.29 43.93 -28.51
CA ARG A 81 27.92 43.13 -29.58
C ARG A 81 27.72 43.76 -30.97
N ARG A 82 26.53 44.30 -31.28
CA ARG A 82 26.29 45.05 -32.52
C ARG A 82 27.11 46.34 -32.59
N GLY A 83 27.35 47.00 -31.47
CA GLY A 83 28.20 48.19 -31.40
C GLY A 83 29.68 47.89 -31.71
N GLU A 84 30.19 46.75 -31.24
CA GLU A 84 31.57 46.33 -31.49
C GLU A 84 31.80 45.88 -32.95
N GLU A 85 30.85 45.15 -33.56
CA GLU A 85 30.91 44.77 -34.98
C GLU A 85 30.90 46.00 -35.93
N PHE A 86 30.27 47.11 -35.51
CA PHE A 86 30.25 48.36 -36.29
C PHE A 86 31.55 49.18 -36.16
N SER A 87 32.33 49.01 -35.08
CA SER A 87 33.59 49.73 -34.87
C SER A 87 34.78 49.12 -35.61
N THR A 88 34.72 47.82 -35.94
CA THR A 88 35.82 47.11 -36.61
C THR A 88 35.89 47.28 -38.13
N ASN A 89 34.89 47.89 -38.79
CA ASN A 89 34.86 48.02 -40.26
C ASN A 89 35.29 49.39 -40.83
N THR A 90 35.76 50.32 -40.00
CA THR A 90 36.14 51.67 -40.47
C THR A 90 37.65 51.86 -40.60
N LYS A 91 38.36 50.97 -41.28
CA LYS A 91 39.72 51.22 -41.79
C LYS A 91 40.00 50.35 -43.03
N THR A 92 39.55 50.80 -44.21
CA THR A 92 40.31 50.91 -45.47
C THR A 92 39.37 51.11 -46.67
N GLY A 93 39.53 52.25 -47.36
CA GLY A 93 39.62 52.27 -48.83
C GLY A 93 38.34 52.33 -49.68
N THR A 94 38.01 53.55 -50.11
CA THR A 94 37.84 53.93 -51.54
C THR A 94 36.62 53.46 -52.36
N LEU A 95 35.69 54.40 -52.55
CA LEU A 95 34.89 54.73 -53.76
C LEU A 95 34.24 53.61 -54.59
N GLN A 96 32.89 53.56 -54.62
CA GLN A 96 32.09 53.98 -55.79
C GLN A 96 30.59 54.10 -55.45
N HIS A 97 30.02 55.27 -55.76
CA HIS A 97 28.59 55.62 -55.69
C HIS A 97 27.78 54.84 -56.74
N VAL A 98 26.69 54.18 -56.34
CA VAL A 98 25.49 53.99 -57.18
C VAL A 98 24.28 54.17 -56.27
N GLU A 99 23.54 55.24 -56.55
CA GLU A 99 22.32 55.70 -55.90
C GLU A 99 21.14 55.18 -56.74
N VAL A 100 20.19 54.45 -56.13
CA VAL A 100 18.89 54.17 -56.75
C VAL A 100 17.83 54.33 -55.68
N ASP A 101 17.12 55.45 -55.79
CA ASP A 101 15.86 55.77 -55.11
C ASP A 101 14.77 54.79 -55.55
N VAL A 102 13.92 54.39 -54.60
CA VAL A 102 12.60 53.81 -54.91
C VAL A 102 11.56 54.68 -54.23
N ASP A 103 10.85 55.41 -55.08
CA ASP A 103 9.75 56.30 -54.77
C ASP A 103 8.43 55.52 -54.67
N GLU A 104 7.56 56.04 -53.83
CA GLU A 104 6.27 55.52 -53.39
C GLU A 104 5.15 56.27 -54.12
N SER A 105 4.24 55.58 -54.84
CA SER A 105 2.89 56.12 -55.13
C SER A 105 1.96 55.10 -55.80
N ASP A 106 0.89 54.75 -55.09
CA ASP A 106 -0.55 54.83 -55.43
C ASP A 106 -1.13 54.56 -56.85
N VAL A 107 -2.42 54.18 -56.78
CA VAL A 107 -3.55 54.40 -57.73
C VAL A 107 -4.07 53.17 -58.50
N ASP A 108 -5.09 52.55 -57.89
CA ASP A 108 -6.51 52.54 -58.29
C ASP A 108 -7.08 51.68 -59.46
N GLU A 109 -8.19 51.04 -59.08
CA GLU A 109 -9.43 50.67 -59.77
C GLU A 109 -9.53 50.11 -61.22
N THR A 110 -10.16 48.92 -61.24
CA THR A 110 -11.34 48.52 -62.06
C THR A 110 -11.21 47.88 -63.45
N LYS A 111 -12.16 46.95 -63.66
CA LYS A 111 -12.77 46.41 -64.90
C LYS A 111 -12.18 45.14 -65.54
N SER A 112 -12.87 44.04 -65.25
CA SER A 112 -13.23 42.96 -66.20
C SER A 112 -13.90 43.56 -67.46
N PRO A 113 -13.85 42.98 -68.69
CA PRO A 113 -14.18 41.56 -68.92
C PRO A 113 -13.56 40.81 -70.13
N HIS A 114 -13.80 39.50 -70.14
CA HIS A 114 -13.97 38.57 -71.27
C HIS A 114 -12.78 38.15 -72.19
N LEU A 115 -12.68 36.81 -72.29
CA LEU A 115 -12.14 35.96 -73.37
C LEU A 115 -10.64 36.10 -73.73
N ASN A 116 -9.85 35.11 -73.32
CA ASN A 116 -9.28 34.20 -74.32
C ASN A 116 -8.82 32.87 -73.72
N ARG A 117 -9.41 31.79 -74.24
CA ARG A 117 -9.08 30.40 -73.95
C ARG A 117 -7.79 30.03 -74.68
N ASN A 118 -6.65 30.46 -74.15
CA ASN A 118 -5.34 29.94 -74.57
C ASN A 118 -4.87 28.91 -73.55
N LYS A 119 -4.78 27.65 -73.99
CA LYS A 119 -4.09 26.56 -73.29
C LYS A 119 -2.61 26.94 -73.20
N SER A 120 -2.24 27.70 -72.17
CA SER A 120 -0.84 27.80 -71.76
C SER A 120 -0.48 26.47 -71.11
N ILE A 121 0.49 25.79 -71.71
CA ILE A 121 1.19 24.68 -71.11
C ILE A 121 1.81 25.22 -69.82
N ILE A 122 1.15 24.94 -68.68
CA ILE A 122 1.75 25.12 -67.36
C ILE A 122 2.92 24.14 -67.33
N ARG A 123 4.12 24.63 -67.68
CA ARG A 123 5.38 24.05 -67.26
C ARG A 123 5.30 23.94 -65.74
N ARG A 124 4.92 22.77 -65.23
CA ARG A 124 5.06 22.41 -63.82
C ARG A 124 6.52 22.70 -63.49
N LYS A 125 6.78 23.80 -62.76
CA LYS A 125 8.08 24.07 -62.15
C LYS A 125 8.41 22.83 -61.32
N THR A 126 9.29 21.99 -61.84
CA THR A 126 9.83 20.84 -61.12
C THR A 126 10.54 21.40 -59.90
N LYS A 127 9.89 21.22 -58.74
CA LYS A 127 10.37 21.58 -57.41
C LYS A 127 11.88 21.23 -57.26
N PRO A 128 12.77 22.19 -56.92
CA PRO A 128 14.24 22.04 -56.93
C PRO A 128 14.84 21.10 -55.86
N TRP A 129 14.02 20.33 -55.16
CA TRP A 129 14.40 19.49 -54.01
C TRP A 129 15.10 18.19 -54.42
N LYS A 130 15.58 18.07 -55.67
CA LYS A 130 16.03 16.78 -56.25
C LYS A 130 17.51 16.45 -56.05
N TYR A 131 18.30 17.28 -55.36
CA TYR A 131 19.76 17.10 -55.27
C TYR A 131 20.42 17.51 -53.94
N GLN A 132 19.67 17.66 -52.84
CA GLN A 132 20.32 17.94 -51.55
C GLN A 132 20.91 16.66 -50.96
N LYS A 133 22.18 16.72 -50.55
CA LYS A 133 22.84 15.66 -49.77
C LYS A 133 22.11 15.51 -48.44
N PHE A 134 21.92 14.28 -47.97
CA PHE A 134 21.26 14.01 -46.69
C PHE A 134 22.32 14.02 -45.58
N PRO A 135 22.40 15.06 -44.72
CA PRO A 135 23.38 15.09 -43.65
C PRO A 135 23.12 13.96 -42.65
N LEU A 136 24.20 13.34 -42.14
CA LEU A 136 24.09 12.43 -41.01
C LEU A 136 23.67 13.20 -39.74
N PRO A 137 22.89 12.60 -38.84
CA PRO A 137 22.49 13.24 -37.60
C PRO A 137 23.72 13.56 -36.72
N GLU A 138 23.65 14.66 -35.95
CA GLU A 138 24.73 15.09 -35.07
C GLU A 138 24.75 14.29 -33.74
N SER A 139 24.94 12.98 -33.84
CA SER A 139 24.94 12.07 -32.68
C SER A 139 26.20 11.19 -32.62
N THR A 140 26.47 10.58 -31.47
CA THR A 140 27.66 9.69 -31.33
C THR A 140 27.59 8.46 -32.24
N TYR A 141 26.40 8.04 -32.68
CA TYR A 141 26.22 7.00 -33.70
C TYR A 141 26.87 7.38 -35.03
N THR A 142 26.90 8.66 -35.39
CA THR A 142 27.63 9.11 -36.58
C THR A 142 29.13 8.81 -36.49
N LEU A 143 29.72 8.87 -35.29
CA LEU A 143 31.13 8.49 -35.09
C LEU A 143 31.35 6.98 -35.28
N LEU A 144 30.37 6.14 -34.94
CA LEU A 144 30.42 4.69 -35.19
C LEU A 144 30.39 4.36 -36.69
N ILE A 145 29.66 5.17 -37.46
CA ILE A 145 29.52 5.03 -38.91
C ILE A 145 30.81 5.47 -39.63
N THR A 146 31.32 6.67 -39.31
CA THR A 146 32.29 7.37 -40.18
C THR A 146 33.75 7.08 -39.84
N GLU A 147 34.05 6.74 -38.58
CA GLU A 147 35.44 6.60 -38.13
C GLU A 147 35.94 5.14 -38.18
N ARG A 148 37.25 4.95 -38.07
CA ARG A 148 37.86 3.61 -38.11
C ARG A 148 37.52 2.84 -36.84
N VAL A 149 37.31 1.53 -36.98
CA VAL A 149 37.09 0.64 -35.83
C VAL A 149 38.29 0.76 -34.88
N LEU A 150 38.04 0.88 -33.56
CA LEU A 150 39.04 1.14 -32.51
C LEU A 150 39.75 2.51 -32.57
N SER A 151 39.33 3.42 -33.43
CA SER A 151 39.74 4.82 -33.31
C SER A 151 39.13 5.44 -32.05
N MET A 152 39.75 6.49 -31.50
CA MET A 152 39.23 7.13 -30.30
C MET A 152 37.77 7.64 -30.45
N PRO A 153 37.35 8.30 -31.55
CA PRO A 153 35.95 8.67 -31.74
C PRO A 153 34.99 7.48 -31.78
N PHE A 154 35.41 6.36 -32.41
CA PHE A 154 34.61 5.13 -32.47
C PHE A 154 34.44 4.53 -31.06
N VAL A 155 35.51 4.48 -30.26
CA VAL A 155 35.46 4.00 -28.87
C VAL A 155 34.54 4.86 -28.02
N VAL A 156 34.57 6.19 -28.19
CA VAL A 156 33.62 7.08 -27.48
C VAL A 156 32.19 6.80 -27.89
N GLY A 157 31.89 6.64 -29.18
CA GLY A 157 30.54 6.24 -29.61
C GLY A 157 30.09 4.92 -28.99
N MET A 158 30.98 3.92 -28.92
CA MET A 158 30.65 2.62 -28.31
C MET A 158 30.42 2.73 -26.80
N ILE A 159 31.22 3.53 -26.10
CA ILE A 159 31.05 3.78 -24.65
C ILE A 159 29.72 4.48 -24.40
N THR A 160 29.35 5.46 -25.22
CA THR A 160 28.08 6.18 -25.08
C THR A 160 26.88 5.25 -25.29
N VAL A 161 26.88 4.44 -26.35
CA VAL A 161 25.82 3.43 -26.57
C VAL A 161 25.74 2.43 -25.42
N ALA A 162 26.88 1.90 -24.96
CA ALA A 162 26.91 0.97 -23.84
C ALA A 162 26.41 1.63 -22.54
N GLY A 163 26.75 2.90 -22.31
CA GLY A 163 26.26 3.68 -21.18
C GLY A 163 24.75 3.87 -21.20
N SER A 164 24.18 4.30 -22.33
CA SER A 164 22.72 4.45 -22.48
C SER A 164 21.98 3.13 -22.30
N LEU A 165 22.45 2.04 -22.92
CA LEU A 165 21.85 0.71 -22.75
C LEU A 165 21.97 0.19 -21.31
N MET A 166 23.08 0.47 -20.62
CA MET A 166 23.26 0.09 -19.22
C MET A 166 22.32 0.87 -18.30
N CYS A 167 22.18 2.19 -18.49
CA CYS A 167 21.24 3.00 -17.71
C CYS A 167 19.80 2.52 -17.89
N LEU A 168 19.34 2.38 -19.14
CA LEU A 168 18.00 1.86 -19.43
C LEU A 168 17.81 0.42 -18.96
N GLY A 169 18.84 -0.42 -19.07
CA GLY A 169 18.81 -1.79 -18.57
C GLY A 169 18.65 -1.87 -17.05
N ILE A 170 19.36 -1.02 -16.30
CA ILE A 170 19.22 -0.94 -14.85
C ILE A 170 17.83 -0.43 -14.47
N THR A 171 17.33 0.62 -15.14
CA THR A 171 15.97 1.11 -14.92
C THR A 171 14.95 0.00 -15.20
N LEU A 172 15.06 -0.69 -16.34
CA LEU A 172 14.16 -1.80 -16.67
C LEU A 172 14.21 -2.93 -15.63
N MET A 173 15.39 -3.29 -15.14
CA MET A 173 15.54 -4.30 -14.10
C MET A 173 14.89 -3.84 -12.79
N ASN A 174 15.10 -2.59 -12.39
CA ASN A 174 14.48 -2.02 -11.20
C ASN A 174 12.95 -2.07 -11.28
N GLU A 175 12.36 -1.68 -12.40
CA GLU A 175 10.90 -1.74 -12.58
C GLU A 175 10.36 -3.18 -12.64
N LEU A 176 11.15 -4.13 -13.15
CA LEU A 176 10.77 -5.54 -13.17
C LEU A 176 10.95 -6.23 -11.81
N ASP A 177 11.82 -5.69 -10.95
CA ASP A 177 12.07 -6.18 -9.59
C ASP A 177 11.02 -5.68 -8.58
N ASN A 178 10.14 -4.74 -8.97
CA ASN A 178 8.95 -4.33 -8.20
C ASN A 178 7.84 -5.40 -8.18
N GLU A 179 8.22 -6.69 -8.22
CA GLU A 179 7.31 -7.82 -8.18
C GLU A 179 6.72 -7.96 -6.77
N GLU A 180 5.42 -7.74 -6.67
CA GLU A 180 4.64 -8.14 -5.49
C GLU A 180 3.99 -9.49 -5.78
N ASP A 181 3.77 -10.28 -4.72
CA ASP A 181 3.09 -11.56 -4.82
C ASP A 181 1.76 -11.37 -5.57
N GLY A 182 1.66 -11.99 -6.76
CA GLY A 182 0.46 -11.92 -7.63
C GLY A 182 0.31 -10.74 -8.55
N ASN A 183 1.18 -9.77 -8.33
CA ASN A 183 1.26 -8.55 -9.08
C ASN A 183 2.70 -8.42 -9.60
N LYS A 184 3.02 -9.28 -10.57
CA LYS A 184 4.36 -9.44 -11.15
C LYS A 184 5.01 -8.13 -11.61
N TYR A 185 4.20 -7.13 -11.96
CA TYR A 185 4.70 -5.85 -12.45
C TYR A 185 4.44 -4.71 -11.47
N GLY A 186 4.15 -4.98 -10.19
CA GLY A 186 3.92 -3.93 -9.19
C GLY A 186 2.84 -2.92 -9.60
N LEU A 187 1.80 -3.37 -10.30
CA LEU A 187 0.76 -2.49 -10.81
C LEU A 187 -0.13 -2.02 -9.65
N PRO A 188 -0.35 -0.71 -9.49
CA PRO A 188 -1.25 -0.22 -8.46
C PRO A 188 -2.66 -0.79 -8.67
N ALA A 189 -3.27 -1.23 -7.58
CA ALA A 189 -4.49 -2.03 -7.62
C ALA A 189 -5.73 -1.21 -8.02
N GLY A 190 -5.65 0.12 -7.91
CA GLY A 190 -6.58 1.03 -8.56
C GLY A 190 -6.07 2.47 -8.56
N VAL A 191 -6.04 3.05 -9.76
CA VAL A 191 -5.43 4.36 -10.00
C VAL A 191 -6.52 5.45 -10.08
N PRO A 192 -6.35 6.64 -9.48
CA PRO A 192 -7.29 7.76 -9.64
C PRO A 192 -7.52 8.14 -11.10
N LYS A 193 -8.71 8.68 -11.43
CA LYS A 193 -9.06 9.05 -12.82
C LYS A 193 -8.07 10.05 -13.43
N ALA A 194 -7.57 11.00 -12.63
CA ALA A 194 -6.59 11.99 -13.06
C ALA A 194 -5.26 11.32 -13.47
N VAL A 195 -4.77 10.39 -12.65
CA VAL A 195 -3.54 9.65 -12.90
C VAL A 195 -3.70 8.78 -14.15
N ARG A 196 -4.82 8.10 -14.34
CA ARG A 196 -5.08 7.34 -15.59
C ARG A 196 -5.00 8.20 -16.85
N ILE A 197 -5.57 9.42 -16.81
CA ILE A 197 -5.46 10.36 -17.93
C ILE A 197 -4.00 10.76 -18.14
N ALA A 198 -3.26 11.03 -17.06
CA ALA A 198 -1.84 11.34 -17.12
C ALA A 198 -1.02 10.18 -17.68
N GLN A 199 -1.32 8.92 -17.32
CA GLN A 199 -0.65 7.74 -17.87
C GLN A 199 -0.87 7.61 -19.38
N PHE A 200 -2.10 7.79 -19.87
CA PHE A 200 -2.38 7.82 -21.31
C PHE A 200 -1.62 8.95 -22.03
N LEU A 201 -1.63 10.15 -21.47
CA LEU A 201 -0.91 11.28 -22.03
C LEU A 201 0.60 11.05 -21.99
N GLY A 202 1.13 10.46 -20.93
CA GLY A 202 2.54 10.09 -20.75
C GLY A 202 3.00 9.12 -21.84
N ILE A 203 2.23 8.08 -22.14
CA ILE A 203 2.53 7.17 -23.26
C ILE A 203 2.51 7.91 -24.60
N ILE A 204 1.50 8.75 -24.86
CA ILE A 204 1.42 9.52 -26.11
C ILE A 204 2.62 10.44 -26.26
N ILE A 205 2.95 11.20 -25.21
CA ILE A 205 4.07 12.13 -25.18
C ILE A 205 5.39 11.38 -25.36
N GLY A 206 5.61 10.30 -24.61
CA GLY A 206 6.85 9.53 -24.69
C GLY A 206 7.04 8.86 -26.05
N VAL A 207 5.98 8.34 -26.67
CA VAL A 207 6.05 7.82 -28.06
C VAL A 207 6.32 8.96 -29.06
N LEU A 208 5.78 10.16 -28.85
CA LEU A 208 6.07 11.35 -29.68
C LEU A 208 7.51 11.86 -29.52
N MET A 209 8.08 11.69 -28.33
CA MET A 209 9.45 12.09 -28.00
C MET A 209 10.51 11.11 -28.49
N GLU A 210 10.14 9.84 -28.71
CA GLU A 210 11.03 8.81 -29.22
C GLU A 210 11.50 9.09 -30.66
N GLU A 211 12.78 9.45 -30.81
CA GLU A 211 13.39 9.77 -32.11
C GLU A 211 14.36 8.69 -32.61
N GLU A 212 14.86 7.83 -31.73
CA GLU A 212 15.91 6.84 -32.05
C GLU A 212 15.44 5.76 -33.03
N VAL A 213 14.24 5.17 -32.81
CA VAL A 213 13.67 4.14 -33.70
C VAL A 213 13.44 4.65 -35.14
N PRO A 214 12.69 5.73 -35.39
CA PRO A 214 12.43 6.18 -36.76
C PRO A 214 13.71 6.62 -37.47
N LEU A 215 14.64 7.30 -36.76
CA LEU A 215 15.90 7.74 -37.36
C LEU A 215 16.82 6.56 -37.70
N GLY A 216 16.91 5.56 -36.81
CA GLY A 216 17.66 4.33 -37.08
C GLY A 216 17.14 3.58 -38.31
N LEU A 217 15.82 3.46 -38.47
CA LEU A 217 15.20 2.83 -39.64
C LEU A 217 15.38 3.67 -40.92
N GLU A 218 15.33 5.00 -40.83
CA GLU A 218 15.60 5.89 -41.96
C GLU A 218 17.02 5.72 -42.47
N LEU A 219 18.01 5.68 -41.57
CA LEU A 219 19.41 5.48 -41.90
C LEU A 219 19.66 4.10 -42.55
N ILE A 220 18.99 3.04 -42.09
CA ILE A 220 19.02 1.72 -42.76
C ILE A 220 18.49 1.83 -44.19
N GLY A 221 17.38 2.55 -44.38
CA GLY A 221 16.82 2.82 -45.70
C GLY A 221 17.78 3.54 -46.63
N LYS A 222 18.47 4.56 -46.13
CA LYS A 222 19.49 5.30 -46.87
C LYS A 222 20.71 4.46 -47.21
N CYS A 223 21.13 3.59 -46.30
CA CYS A 223 22.21 2.64 -46.54
C CYS A 223 21.88 1.68 -47.69
N VAL A 224 20.67 1.12 -47.70
CA VAL A 224 20.21 0.22 -48.77
C VAL A 224 20.12 0.97 -50.11
N GLU A 225 19.63 2.21 -50.09
CA GLU A 225 19.53 3.07 -51.26
C GLU A 225 20.91 3.41 -51.87
N GLN A 226 21.92 3.67 -51.03
CA GLN A 226 23.30 3.89 -51.48
C GLN A 226 23.90 2.63 -52.09
N HIS A 227 23.71 1.47 -51.44
CA HIS A 227 24.18 0.18 -51.92
C HIS A 227 23.58 -0.16 -53.30
N MET A 228 22.27 0.09 -53.49
CA MET A 228 21.59 -0.09 -54.79
C MET A 228 22.08 0.87 -55.88
N SER A 229 22.59 2.04 -55.49
CA SER A 229 23.11 3.05 -56.42
C SER A 229 24.57 2.78 -56.82
N GLY A 230 25.22 1.76 -56.25
CA GLY A 230 26.62 1.42 -56.50
C GLY A 230 27.63 2.36 -55.82
N GLY A 231 27.19 3.16 -54.85
CA GLY A 231 28.06 4.01 -54.04
C GLY A 231 28.71 3.22 -52.91
N HIS A 232 29.99 3.43 -52.65
CA HIS A 232 30.78 2.73 -51.62
C HIS A 232 31.51 3.69 -50.67
N ASP A 233 30.92 4.84 -50.35
CA ASP A 233 31.58 5.84 -49.50
C ASP A 233 31.72 5.36 -48.04
N PHE A 234 30.83 4.47 -47.61
CA PHE A 234 30.80 3.93 -46.26
C PHE A 234 30.66 2.41 -46.27
N ASP A 235 31.18 1.79 -45.21
CA ASP A 235 31.01 0.36 -44.99
C ASP A 235 29.58 0.07 -44.52
N THR A 236 28.81 -0.63 -45.37
CA THR A 236 27.42 -1.02 -45.13
C THR A 236 27.25 -1.74 -43.79
N SER A 237 28.23 -2.57 -43.39
CA SER A 237 28.15 -3.34 -42.15
C SER A 237 28.17 -2.44 -40.91
N LYS A 238 28.97 -1.36 -40.93
CA LYS A 238 29.04 -0.38 -39.85
C LYS A 238 27.77 0.44 -39.73
N ILE A 239 27.23 0.89 -40.86
CA ILE A 239 25.97 1.66 -40.86
C ILE A 239 24.86 0.82 -40.25
N VAL A 240 24.67 -0.41 -40.74
CA VAL A 240 23.63 -1.30 -40.25
C VAL A 240 23.83 -1.61 -38.76
N CYS A 241 25.06 -1.91 -38.32
CA CYS A 241 25.35 -2.16 -36.91
C CYS A 241 25.03 -0.96 -36.02
N SER A 242 25.46 0.25 -36.40
CA SER A 242 25.15 1.48 -35.67
C SER A 242 23.64 1.76 -35.60
N CYS A 243 22.91 1.50 -36.68
CA CYS A 243 21.46 1.69 -36.70
C CYS A 243 20.72 0.65 -35.84
N ILE A 244 21.21 -0.60 -35.79
CA ILE A 244 20.66 -1.62 -34.89
C ILE A 244 20.82 -1.18 -33.43
N PHE A 245 21.97 -0.62 -33.05
CA PHE A 245 22.15 -0.08 -31.70
C PHE A 245 21.20 1.07 -31.40
N ARG A 246 21.01 2.00 -32.36
CA ARG A 246 20.05 3.11 -32.23
C ARG A 246 18.63 2.60 -31.97
N VAL A 247 18.18 1.65 -32.81
CA VAL A 247 16.86 1.01 -32.66
C VAL A 247 16.73 0.23 -31.35
N ALA A 248 17.79 -0.44 -30.90
CA ALA A 248 17.79 -1.16 -29.63
C ALA A 248 17.66 -0.21 -28.42
N VAL A 249 18.36 0.93 -28.43
CA VAL A 249 18.22 1.96 -27.37
C VAL A 249 16.79 2.49 -27.35
N GLY A 250 16.23 2.83 -28.51
CA GLY A 250 14.86 3.33 -28.61
C GLY A 250 13.79 2.34 -28.12
N TYR A 251 13.90 1.06 -28.47
CA TYR A 251 12.96 0.05 -27.94
C TYR A 251 13.14 -0.23 -26.44
N MET A 252 14.37 -0.15 -25.91
CA MET A 252 14.61 -0.23 -24.47
C MET A 252 14.00 0.96 -23.74
N PHE A 253 14.11 2.18 -24.30
CA PHE A 253 13.44 3.37 -23.79
C PHE A 253 11.93 3.18 -23.75
N LEU A 254 11.31 2.75 -24.86
CA LEU A 254 9.86 2.52 -24.93
C LEU A 254 9.38 1.46 -23.92
N ALA A 255 10.18 0.42 -23.67
CA ALA A 255 9.87 -0.60 -22.66
C ALA A 255 9.94 -0.03 -21.24
N CYS A 256 10.99 0.74 -20.91
CA CYS A 256 11.11 1.41 -19.61
C CYS A 256 9.96 2.40 -19.40
N LEU A 257 9.71 3.25 -20.39
CA LEU A 257 8.61 4.22 -20.39
C LEU A 257 7.26 3.55 -20.15
N PHE A 258 7.01 2.41 -20.80
CA PHE A 258 5.74 1.70 -20.60
C PHE A 258 5.60 1.21 -19.16
N LEU A 259 6.64 0.60 -18.59
CA LEU A 259 6.59 0.05 -17.23
C LEU A 259 6.52 1.15 -16.16
N THR A 260 7.33 2.20 -16.25
CA THR A 260 7.30 3.30 -15.26
C THR A 260 5.94 3.99 -15.27
N VAL A 261 5.37 4.25 -16.45
CA VAL A 261 4.07 4.92 -16.56
C VAL A 261 2.93 4.06 -16.01
N ILE A 262 2.94 2.74 -16.18
CA ILE A 262 1.87 1.88 -15.65
C ILE A 262 2.00 1.60 -14.15
N GLN A 263 3.21 1.68 -13.59
CA GLN A 263 3.49 1.48 -12.17
C GLN A 263 3.21 2.73 -11.33
N ALA A 264 3.37 3.93 -11.91
CA ALA A 264 3.17 5.18 -11.20
C ALA A 264 1.73 5.36 -10.68
N ASP A 265 1.61 5.78 -9.42
CA ASP A 265 0.36 6.08 -8.72
C ASP A 265 0.06 7.58 -8.62
N ASP A 266 1.06 8.45 -8.92
CA ASP A 266 0.93 9.90 -8.96
C ASP A 266 1.22 10.50 -10.35
N VAL A 267 0.50 11.59 -10.68
CA VAL A 267 0.67 12.36 -11.91
C VAL A 267 2.08 12.95 -12.01
N LEU A 268 2.64 13.45 -10.91
CA LEU A 268 3.95 14.11 -10.93
C LEU A 268 5.08 13.12 -11.20
N GLU A 269 5.01 11.94 -10.61
CA GLU A 269 5.97 10.85 -10.83
C GLU A 269 6.03 10.47 -12.31
N ILE A 270 4.87 10.29 -12.96
CA ILE A 270 4.78 10.01 -14.41
C ILE A 270 5.57 11.05 -15.22
N PHE A 271 5.39 12.34 -14.95
CA PHE A 271 6.09 13.38 -15.71
C PHE A 271 7.60 13.42 -15.40
N PHE A 272 7.99 13.18 -14.16
CA PHE A 272 9.41 13.13 -13.80
C PHE A 272 10.12 11.95 -14.43
N ASP A 273 9.49 10.78 -14.48
CA ASP A 273 10.06 9.59 -15.09
C ASP A 273 10.19 9.73 -16.60
N VAL A 274 9.18 10.30 -17.26
CA VAL A 274 9.24 10.61 -18.71
C VAL A 274 10.42 11.55 -19.01
N LEU A 275 10.62 12.59 -18.19
CA LEU A 275 11.74 13.53 -18.35
C LEU A 275 13.10 12.87 -18.06
N ALA A 276 13.18 12.02 -17.04
CA ALA A 276 14.39 11.30 -16.68
C ALA A 276 14.81 10.34 -17.80
N LEU A 277 13.86 9.57 -18.35
CA LEU A 277 14.11 8.69 -19.48
C LEU A 277 14.53 9.47 -20.73
N GLN A 278 13.90 10.62 -21.00
CA GLN A 278 14.30 11.48 -22.13
C GLN A 278 15.73 12.01 -21.98
N PHE A 279 16.16 12.29 -20.75
CA PHE A 279 17.55 12.68 -20.52
C PHE A 279 18.53 11.57 -20.88
N VAL A 280 18.20 10.30 -20.59
CA VAL A 280 19.04 9.13 -20.91
C VAL A 280 19.15 8.93 -22.42
N GLU A 281 18.05 9.12 -23.16
CA GLU A 281 18.03 9.08 -24.63
C GLU A 281 18.98 10.15 -25.21
N ASN A 282 18.95 11.38 -24.68
CA ASN A 282 19.76 12.52 -25.15
C ASN A 282 21.26 12.47 -24.80
N ILE A 283 21.74 11.44 -24.08
CA ILE A 283 23.14 11.36 -23.67
C ILE A 283 24.07 11.34 -24.89
N ASP A 284 23.67 10.69 -25.98
CA ASP A 284 24.47 10.61 -27.21
C ASP A 284 24.67 11.98 -27.87
N ASP A 285 23.61 12.76 -27.99
CA ASP A 285 23.65 14.10 -28.56
C ASP A 285 24.45 15.07 -27.69
N VAL A 286 24.29 14.99 -26.36
CA VAL A 286 25.08 15.79 -25.42
C VAL A 286 26.57 15.45 -25.53
N VAL A 287 26.93 14.17 -25.57
CA VAL A 287 28.33 13.73 -25.72
C VAL A 287 28.88 14.17 -27.08
N PHE A 288 28.10 14.07 -28.15
CA PHE A 288 28.50 14.54 -29.47
C PHE A 288 28.75 16.06 -29.50
N ALA A 289 27.85 16.85 -28.90
CA ALA A 289 28.00 18.30 -28.77
C ALA A 289 29.27 18.67 -27.97
N LEU A 290 29.57 17.92 -26.90
CA LEU A 290 30.82 18.09 -26.13
C LEU A 290 32.06 17.73 -26.94
N CYS A 291 32.00 16.68 -27.78
CA CYS A 291 33.05 16.35 -28.74
C CYS A 291 33.28 17.49 -29.74
N LYS A 292 32.20 18.08 -30.27
CA LYS A 292 32.23 19.21 -31.23
C LYS A 292 32.84 20.46 -30.63
N ARG A 293 32.59 20.74 -29.35
CA ARG A 293 33.23 21.83 -28.59
C ARG A 293 34.70 21.54 -28.24
N GLY A 294 35.10 20.27 -28.26
CA GLY A 294 36.49 19.83 -28.08
C GLY A 294 36.88 19.49 -26.64
N PHE A 295 35.91 19.22 -25.76
CA PHE A 295 36.17 18.79 -24.38
C PHE A 295 36.97 17.50 -24.31
N PHE A 296 36.71 16.54 -25.19
CA PHE A 296 37.40 15.24 -25.25
C PHE A 296 38.67 15.25 -26.12
N GLY A 297 39.17 16.43 -26.50
CA GLY A 297 40.43 16.61 -27.22
C GLY A 297 40.28 16.86 -28.72
N ARG A 298 41.41 17.24 -29.34
CA ARG A 298 41.46 17.74 -30.73
C ARG A 298 41.04 16.70 -31.77
N LYS A 299 41.33 15.41 -31.55
CA LYS A 299 40.99 14.34 -32.49
C LYS A 299 39.48 14.13 -32.60
N LEU A 300 38.76 14.10 -31.47
CA LEU A 300 37.29 13.98 -31.49
C LEU A 300 36.65 15.23 -32.06
N ARG A 301 37.15 16.42 -31.69
CA ARG A 301 36.69 17.67 -32.29
C ARG A 301 36.81 17.68 -33.81
N GLN A 302 37.92 17.17 -34.33
CA GLN A 302 38.10 17.06 -35.78
C GLN A 302 37.13 16.05 -36.39
N ALA A 303 36.91 14.90 -35.77
CA ALA A 303 35.96 13.89 -36.25
C ALA A 303 34.52 14.41 -36.26
N SER A 304 34.07 15.05 -35.18
CA SER A 304 32.69 15.54 -35.03
C SER A 304 32.38 16.82 -35.82
N ASN A 305 33.40 17.56 -36.30
CA ASN A 305 33.20 18.73 -37.17
C ASN A 305 33.27 18.39 -38.67
N LYS A 306 33.54 17.13 -39.04
CA LYS A 306 33.47 16.71 -40.45
C LYS A 306 32.00 16.60 -40.84
N GLU A 307 31.62 17.34 -41.88
CA GLU A 307 30.31 17.16 -42.49
C GLU A 307 30.28 15.84 -43.27
N HIS A 308 29.41 14.95 -42.83
CA HIS A 308 29.15 13.66 -43.48
C HIS A 308 27.72 13.67 -44.00
N ALA A 309 27.54 13.33 -45.28
CA ALA A 309 26.23 13.30 -45.89
C ALA A 309 26.16 12.19 -46.94
N PHE A 310 25.00 11.55 -47.06
CA PHE A 310 24.73 10.61 -48.14
C PHE A 310 24.51 11.37 -49.45
N ASP A 311 25.06 10.81 -50.54
CA ASP A 311 24.82 11.32 -51.88
C ASP A 311 23.34 11.15 -52.28
N PRO A 312 22.80 12.08 -53.10
CA PRO A 312 21.41 12.06 -53.48
C PRO A 312 21.05 10.77 -54.22
N PRO A 313 19.84 10.25 -53.99
CA PRO A 313 19.43 8.96 -54.52
C PRO A 313 19.37 8.92 -56.06
N GLY A 314 19.77 7.78 -56.62
CA GLY A 314 19.66 7.52 -58.06
C GLY A 314 18.20 7.54 -58.54
N ARG A 315 17.99 7.80 -59.84
CA ARG A 315 16.64 7.92 -60.43
C ARG A 315 15.74 6.69 -60.19
N ASN A 316 16.35 5.52 -60.01
CA ASN A 316 15.66 4.25 -59.80
C ASN A 316 15.31 3.95 -58.34
N THR A 317 15.94 4.61 -57.36
CA THR A 317 15.74 4.30 -55.92
C THR A 317 14.60 5.08 -55.27
N HIS A 318 14.06 6.12 -55.95
CA HIS A 318 12.93 6.91 -55.47
C HIS A 318 11.68 6.09 -55.08
N ARG A 319 11.45 4.92 -55.71
CA ARG A 319 10.34 4.03 -55.30
C ARG A 319 10.59 3.40 -53.93
N PHE A 320 11.85 3.03 -53.66
CA PHE A 320 12.25 2.43 -52.40
C PHE A 320 12.20 3.45 -51.25
N SER A 321 12.70 4.67 -51.46
CA SER A 321 12.67 5.71 -50.42
C SER A 321 11.23 6.02 -49.96
N LEU A 322 10.29 6.13 -50.89
CA LEU A 322 8.87 6.33 -50.58
C LEU A 322 8.25 5.15 -49.83
N TRP A 323 8.65 3.92 -50.19
CA TRP A 323 8.20 2.72 -49.48
C TRP A 323 8.76 2.70 -48.05
N MET A 324 10.04 3.04 -47.87
CA MET A 324 10.67 3.06 -46.55
C MET A 324 10.06 4.12 -45.63
N THR A 325 9.80 5.34 -46.11
CA THR A 325 9.10 6.35 -45.31
C THR A 325 7.70 5.88 -44.86
N ARG A 326 6.99 5.11 -45.71
CA ARG A 326 5.70 4.53 -45.32
C ARG A 326 5.87 3.41 -44.29
N PHE A 327 6.91 2.59 -44.44
CA PHE A 327 7.23 1.53 -43.49
C PHE A 327 7.57 2.09 -42.11
N ILE A 328 8.41 3.13 -42.03
CA ILE A 328 8.76 3.80 -40.76
C ILE A 328 7.51 4.34 -40.08
N ARG A 329 6.64 5.04 -40.82
CA ARG A 329 5.35 5.53 -40.29
C ARG A 329 4.47 4.40 -39.79
N LEU A 330 4.44 3.26 -40.51
CA LEU A 330 3.68 2.09 -40.08
C LEU A 330 4.21 1.50 -38.78
N VAL A 331 5.53 1.30 -38.67
CA VAL A 331 6.18 0.80 -37.44
C VAL A 331 5.91 1.72 -36.27
N TYR A 332 6.06 3.03 -36.47
CA TYR A 332 5.80 4.03 -35.46
C TYR A 332 4.33 4.02 -34.99
N CYS A 333 3.36 4.01 -35.92
CA CYS A 333 1.94 3.89 -35.58
C CYS A 333 1.62 2.56 -34.89
N MET A 334 2.31 1.47 -35.24
CA MET A 334 2.13 0.16 -34.61
C MET A 334 2.63 0.15 -33.17
N ASN A 335 3.78 0.76 -32.88
CA ASN A 335 4.30 0.90 -31.52
C ASN A 335 3.34 1.72 -30.64
N ALA A 336 2.85 2.85 -31.15
CA ALA A 336 1.84 3.67 -30.47
C ALA A 336 0.56 2.85 -30.18
N ALA A 337 0.05 2.12 -31.18
CA ALA A 337 -1.14 1.30 -31.02
C ALA A 337 -0.93 0.17 -30.00
N LEU A 338 0.24 -0.46 -29.99
CA LEU A 338 0.57 -1.54 -29.05
C LEU A 338 0.62 -1.03 -27.61
N MET A 339 1.30 0.09 -27.35
CA MET A 339 1.38 0.67 -26.00
C MET A 339 0.01 1.15 -25.51
N LEU A 340 -0.77 1.84 -26.37
CA LEU A 340 -2.13 2.28 -26.03
C LEU A 340 -3.09 1.11 -25.79
N SER A 341 -2.95 0.02 -26.54
CA SER A 341 -3.74 -1.19 -26.32
C SER A 341 -3.34 -1.88 -25.01
N GLY A 342 -2.03 -1.94 -24.73
CA GLY A 342 -1.48 -2.49 -23.49
C GLY A 342 -2.03 -1.80 -22.25
N ILE A 343 -1.92 -0.46 -22.18
CA ILE A 343 -2.45 0.30 -21.04
C ILE A 343 -3.97 0.18 -20.94
N SER A 344 -4.70 0.15 -22.06
CA SER A 344 -6.17 -0.02 -22.04
C SER A 344 -6.58 -1.37 -21.43
N ILE A 345 -5.87 -2.46 -21.77
CA ILE A 345 -6.12 -3.78 -21.19
C ILE A 345 -5.78 -3.79 -19.69
N LEU A 346 -4.67 -3.16 -19.30
CA LEU A 346 -4.27 -3.07 -17.90
C LEU A 346 -5.28 -2.28 -17.07
N MET A 347 -5.79 -1.16 -17.58
CA MET A 347 -6.81 -0.37 -16.88
C MET A 347 -8.12 -1.13 -16.68
N VAL A 348 -8.56 -1.91 -17.68
CA VAL A 348 -9.74 -2.78 -17.51
C VAL A 348 -9.49 -3.82 -16.42
N ASN A 349 -8.28 -4.38 -16.33
CA ASN A 349 -7.93 -5.33 -15.28
C ASN A 349 -7.81 -4.67 -13.89
N GLN A 350 -7.30 -3.43 -13.81
CA GLN A 350 -7.27 -2.64 -12.57
C GLN A 350 -8.69 -2.32 -12.09
N ASP A 351 -9.58 -1.88 -13.00
CA ASP A 351 -10.98 -1.63 -12.69
C ASP A 351 -11.74 -2.88 -12.25
N ALA A 352 -11.41 -4.02 -12.87
CA ALA A 352 -11.93 -5.32 -12.46
C ALA A 352 -11.37 -5.80 -11.11
N GLY A 353 -10.42 -5.07 -10.50
CA GLY A 353 -9.81 -5.43 -9.23
C GLY A 353 -8.87 -6.63 -9.31
N LYS A 354 -8.39 -6.98 -10.50
CA LYS A 354 -7.58 -8.19 -10.70
C LYS A 354 -6.28 -8.18 -9.89
N TYR A 355 -5.73 -7.00 -9.65
CA TYR A 355 -4.49 -6.79 -8.91
C TYR A 355 -4.72 -6.38 -7.45
N ARG A 356 -5.99 -6.32 -6.99
CA ARG A 356 -6.32 -6.02 -5.59
C ARG A 356 -6.25 -7.28 -4.75
N CYS A 357 -5.84 -7.10 -3.51
CA CYS A 357 -5.98 -8.14 -2.51
C CYS A 357 -7.45 -8.38 -2.18
N LYS A 358 -7.95 -9.60 -2.44
CA LYS A 358 -9.36 -9.96 -2.26
C LYS A 358 -9.69 -10.26 -0.81
N SER A 359 -8.75 -10.82 -0.06
CA SER A 359 -8.91 -11.10 1.37
C SER A 359 -7.94 -10.26 2.20
N LYS A 360 -8.45 -9.53 3.18
CA LYS A 360 -7.66 -8.64 4.04
C LYS A 360 -7.80 -9.03 5.51
N SER A 361 -6.71 -9.05 6.25
CA SER A 361 -6.74 -9.10 7.71
C SER A 361 -6.78 -7.70 8.27
N ILE A 362 -7.80 -7.41 9.08
CA ILE A 362 -8.00 -6.09 9.67
C ILE A 362 -7.92 -6.24 11.18
N ALA A 363 -7.14 -5.36 11.82
CA ALA A 363 -7.07 -5.28 13.26
C ALA A 363 -7.26 -3.84 13.74
N PHE A 364 -8.33 -3.64 14.48
CA PHE A 364 -8.67 -2.47 15.28
C PHE A 364 -7.97 -2.55 16.65
N GLY A 365 -7.85 -1.39 17.30
CA GLY A 365 -7.43 -1.26 18.69
C GLY A 365 -8.52 -1.65 19.70
N ASP A 366 -8.18 -1.56 20.98
CA ASP A 366 -9.01 -1.99 22.13
C ASP A 366 -9.97 -0.90 22.64
N GLU A 367 -10.23 0.12 21.85
CA GLU A 367 -11.12 1.22 22.20
C GLU A 367 -12.56 0.73 22.28
N VAL A 368 -13.32 1.40 23.13
CA VAL A 368 -14.64 0.94 23.52
C VAL A 368 -15.62 2.09 23.56
N TRP A 369 -16.85 1.80 23.13
CA TRP A 369 -17.96 2.72 23.17
C TRP A 369 -19.10 2.13 24.01
N GLU A 370 -19.40 2.76 25.14
CA GLU A 370 -20.34 2.22 26.14
C GLU A 370 -21.82 2.32 25.75
N GLU A 371 -22.15 3.26 24.87
CA GLU A 371 -23.53 3.67 24.61
C GLU A 371 -23.93 3.43 23.14
N ALA A 372 -23.39 2.36 22.54
CA ALA A 372 -23.68 2.01 21.16
C ALA A 372 -25.13 1.54 21.02
N TRP A 373 -25.90 2.15 20.12
CA TRP A 373 -27.28 1.71 19.86
C TRP A 373 -27.28 0.50 18.93
N VAL A 374 -27.78 -0.62 19.45
CA VAL A 374 -27.80 -1.90 18.73
C VAL A 374 -29.22 -2.33 18.42
N LYS A 375 -29.47 -2.60 17.14
CA LYS A 375 -30.73 -3.13 16.61
C LYS A 375 -30.87 -4.61 16.99
N LEU A 376 -31.90 -4.96 17.77
CA LEU A 376 -32.12 -6.32 18.28
C LEU A 376 -33.04 -7.16 17.40
N GLY A 377 -34.14 -6.57 16.93
CA GLY A 377 -35.19 -7.29 16.22
C GLY A 377 -36.43 -6.41 16.00
N PRO A 378 -37.37 -6.85 15.15
CA PRO A 378 -38.59 -6.10 14.88
C PRO A 378 -39.47 -6.01 16.14
N CYS A 379 -40.17 -4.89 16.31
CA CYS A 379 -41.10 -4.66 17.41
C CYS A 379 -42.44 -4.11 16.92
N ASN A 380 -43.51 -4.36 17.68
CA ASN A 380 -44.72 -3.58 17.56
C ASN A 380 -44.65 -2.39 18.52
N ILE A 381 -45.07 -1.22 18.04
CA ILE A 381 -44.98 0.08 18.73
C ILE A 381 -45.63 0.05 20.14
N ASP A 382 -46.55 -0.89 20.39
CA ASP A 382 -47.43 -0.84 21.55
C ASP A 382 -46.98 -1.61 22.80
N SER A 383 -46.00 -2.53 22.80
CA SER A 383 -45.50 -3.14 24.08
C SER A 383 -44.32 -4.14 24.03
N ASP A 384 -43.63 -4.36 22.91
CA ASP A 384 -42.79 -5.57 22.79
C ASP A 384 -41.32 -5.44 23.23
N CYS A 385 -40.79 -4.23 23.46
CA CYS A 385 -39.39 -4.07 23.86
C CYS A 385 -39.21 -4.15 25.38
N GLY A 386 -38.15 -4.81 25.84
CA GLY A 386 -37.84 -4.97 27.27
C GLY A 386 -37.45 -3.67 27.98
N ASP A 387 -37.33 -3.72 29.31
CA ASP A 387 -36.87 -2.58 30.10
C ASP A 387 -35.51 -2.08 29.59
N GLY A 388 -35.40 -0.77 29.30
CA GLY A 388 -34.19 -0.15 28.75
C GLY A 388 -34.07 -0.16 27.23
N GLN A 389 -35.03 -0.77 26.52
CA GLN A 389 -35.06 -0.80 25.06
C GLN A 389 -36.02 0.26 24.48
N GLN A 390 -35.75 0.74 23.27
CA GLN A 390 -36.58 1.71 22.57
C GLN A 390 -37.07 1.14 21.23
N CYS A 391 -38.38 1.13 21.00
CA CYS A 391 -38.97 0.73 19.71
C CYS A 391 -39.03 1.95 18.79
N LEU A 392 -38.33 1.90 17.66
CA LEU A 392 -38.27 3.01 16.70
C LEU A 392 -38.62 2.54 15.30
N GLU A 393 -39.43 3.35 14.60
CA GLU A 393 -39.72 3.19 13.19
C GLU A 393 -38.45 3.42 12.38
N SER A 394 -38.05 2.43 11.58
CA SER A 394 -36.99 2.53 10.59
C SER A 394 -37.62 2.50 9.21
N VAL A 395 -37.22 3.44 8.37
CA VAL A 395 -37.56 3.43 6.96
C VAL A 395 -36.64 2.46 6.23
N GLU A 396 -37.17 1.33 5.76
CA GLU A 396 -36.42 0.43 4.87
C GLU A 396 -36.71 0.77 3.40
N SER A 397 -35.65 0.95 2.61
CA SER A 397 -35.74 1.34 1.20
C SER A 397 -36.08 0.18 0.26
N ASP A 398 -36.04 -1.07 0.72
CA ASP A 398 -36.14 -2.25 -0.12
C ASP A 398 -37.12 -3.28 0.42
N CYS A 399 -38.42 -3.06 0.19
CA CYS A 399 -39.50 -3.97 0.62
C CYS A 399 -40.26 -4.60 -0.55
N GLY A 400 -39.71 -4.53 -1.77
CA GLY A 400 -40.43 -4.92 -2.98
C GLY A 400 -41.51 -3.90 -3.38
N ASP A 401 -41.84 -3.83 -4.66
CA ASP A 401 -42.88 -2.96 -5.25
C ASP A 401 -42.66 -1.43 -5.19
N GLY A 402 -41.50 -0.96 -4.75
CA GLY A 402 -41.19 0.48 -4.67
C GLY A 402 -42.03 1.24 -3.63
N GLN A 403 -42.73 0.50 -2.76
CA GLN A 403 -43.48 1.07 -1.64
C GLN A 403 -42.61 1.07 -0.38
N GLN A 404 -42.57 2.21 0.29
CA GLN A 404 -41.82 2.41 1.54
C GLN A 404 -42.55 1.68 2.67
N CYS A 405 -41.95 0.64 3.25
CA CYS A 405 -42.51 -0.01 4.43
C CYS A 405 -41.86 0.55 5.69
N GLN A 406 -42.69 1.00 6.62
CA GLN A 406 -42.26 1.31 7.98
C GLN A 406 -42.18 -0.01 8.75
N LYS A 407 -40.98 -0.37 9.21
CA LYS A 407 -40.79 -1.45 10.17
C LYS A 407 -40.20 -0.87 11.42
N SER A 408 -40.77 -1.20 12.57
CA SER A 408 -40.21 -0.77 13.85
C SER A 408 -39.27 -1.83 14.40
N TYR A 409 -38.19 -1.40 15.04
CA TYR A 409 -37.18 -2.27 15.64
C TYR A 409 -36.86 -1.86 17.07
N CYS A 410 -36.61 -2.83 17.96
CA CYS A 410 -36.08 -2.57 19.28
C CYS A 410 -34.58 -2.22 19.17
N TYR A 411 -34.19 -1.14 19.83
CA TYR A 411 -32.80 -0.75 20.02
C TYR A 411 -32.45 -0.78 21.51
N GLU A 412 -31.21 -1.11 21.81
CA GLU A 412 -30.66 -1.14 23.16
C GLU A 412 -29.25 -0.56 23.15
N GLN A 413 -28.88 0.18 24.20
CA GLN A 413 -27.49 0.61 24.38
C GLN A 413 -26.63 -0.55 24.84
N ARG A 414 -25.50 -0.77 24.15
CA ARG A 414 -24.56 -1.85 24.45
C ARG A 414 -23.13 -1.34 24.43
N LEU A 415 -22.30 -2.01 25.22
CA LEU A 415 -20.84 -1.89 25.16
C LEU A 415 -20.31 -2.48 23.85
N LEU A 416 -19.73 -1.63 23.00
CA LEU A 416 -19.08 -2.00 21.75
C LEU A 416 -17.57 -1.94 21.89
N ILE A 417 -16.88 -3.04 21.59
CA ILE A 417 -15.43 -3.13 21.67
C ILE A 417 -14.90 -3.35 20.24
N TYR A 418 -14.11 -2.41 19.74
CA TYR A 418 -13.72 -2.38 18.33
C TYR A 418 -12.81 -3.55 17.95
N SER A 419 -11.92 -3.98 18.85
CA SER A 419 -11.04 -5.12 18.57
C SER A 419 -11.80 -6.42 18.29
N HIS A 420 -13.08 -6.54 18.69
CA HIS A 420 -13.88 -7.71 18.35
C HIS A 420 -14.34 -7.78 16.89
N PHE A 421 -14.10 -6.74 16.11
CA PHE A 421 -14.26 -6.76 14.66
C PHE A 421 -12.95 -7.05 13.93
N ASN A 422 -11.86 -7.29 14.67
CA ASN A 422 -10.64 -7.77 14.05
C ASN A 422 -10.98 -9.06 13.31
N GLY A 423 -10.33 -9.34 12.18
CA GLY A 423 -10.64 -10.54 11.42
C GLY A 423 -10.34 -10.44 9.94
N ILE A 424 -10.88 -11.42 9.21
CA ILE A 424 -10.74 -11.54 7.77
C ILE A 424 -11.92 -10.84 7.11
N TYR A 425 -11.61 -9.91 6.22
CA TYR A 425 -12.56 -9.19 5.39
C TYR A 425 -12.34 -9.59 3.93
N VAL A 426 -13.40 -10.03 3.26
CA VAL A 426 -13.31 -10.50 1.86
C VAL A 426 -14.07 -9.54 0.95
N GLU A 427 -13.48 -9.23 -0.20
CA GLU A 427 -14.12 -8.46 -1.27
C GLU A 427 -15.37 -9.19 -1.77
N SER A 428 -16.52 -8.55 -1.66
CA SER A 428 -17.79 -9.08 -2.19
C SER A 428 -17.76 -9.01 -3.72
N THR A 429 -17.60 -10.16 -4.38
CA THR A 429 -17.41 -10.23 -5.84
C THR A 429 -18.60 -9.64 -6.59
N GLY A 430 -18.35 -8.56 -7.34
CA GLY A 430 -19.37 -7.89 -8.17
C GLY A 430 -20.29 -6.94 -7.39
N ASP A 431 -20.11 -6.80 -6.08
CA ASP A 431 -20.84 -5.84 -5.28
C ASP A 431 -19.95 -4.62 -5.00
N THR A 432 -20.38 -3.47 -5.52
CA THR A 432 -19.65 -2.21 -5.36
C THR A 432 -20.53 -1.19 -4.64
N HIS A 433 -19.95 -0.51 -3.67
CA HIS A 433 -20.56 0.66 -3.04
C HIS A 433 -19.89 1.93 -3.56
N ASP A 434 -20.67 2.87 -4.09
CA ASP A 434 -20.17 4.11 -4.69
C ASP A 434 -19.04 3.89 -5.72
N GLY A 435 -19.15 2.83 -6.52
CA GLY A 435 -18.18 2.47 -7.57
C GLY A 435 -16.87 1.87 -7.07
N ARG A 436 -16.78 1.50 -5.78
CA ARG A 436 -15.61 0.86 -5.17
C ARG A 436 -15.97 -0.49 -4.53
N PRO A 437 -14.99 -1.38 -4.34
CA PRO A 437 -15.26 -2.70 -3.76
C PRO A 437 -15.76 -2.58 -2.32
N ARG A 438 -16.67 -3.48 -1.96
CA ARG A 438 -17.17 -3.66 -0.60
C ARG A 438 -16.46 -4.84 0.05
N TYR A 439 -15.88 -4.63 1.23
CA TYR A 439 -15.25 -5.69 2.02
C TYR A 439 -16.16 -6.09 3.16
N VAL A 440 -16.42 -7.39 3.29
CA VAL A 440 -17.37 -7.94 4.25
C VAL A 440 -16.61 -8.83 5.21
N GLU A 441 -16.86 -8.66 6.51
CA GLU A 441 -16.32 -9.51 7.56
C GLU A 441 -16.77 -10.96 7.32
N HIS A 442 -15.83 -11.90 7.39
CA HIS A 442 -16.10 -13.33 7.31
C HIS A 442 -15.98 -13.98 8.69
N ASN A 443 -16.51 -15.21 8.78
CA ASN A 443 -16.42 -16.05 9.96
C ASN A 443 -14.95 -16.20 10.41
N LYS A 444 -14.76 -16.08 11.71
CA LYS A 444 -13.46 -15.95 12.37
C LYS A 444 -12.76 -17.29 12.54
N GLU A 445 -13.52 -18.38 12.46
CA GLU A 445 -13.02 -19.75 12.63
C GLU A 445 -12.53 -20.32 11.29
N ASP A 446 -13.35 -20.27 10.24
CA ASP A 446 -13.08 -20.94 8.96
C ASP A 446 -12.95 -19.98 7.77
N GLY A 447 -13.16 -18.67 7.97
CA GLY A 447 -13.14 -17.68 6.90
C GLY A 447 -14.29 -17.80 5.90
N SER A 448 -15.36 -18.54 6.22
CA SER A 448 -16.57 -18.63 5.41
C SER A 448 -17.49 -17.41 5.62
N PRO A 449 -18.45 -17.13 4.73
CA PRO A 449 -19.46 -16.10 5.00
C PRO A 449 -20.34 -16.48 6.20
N PHE A 450 -20.75 -15.49 6.99
CA PHE A 450 -21.76 -15.69 8.05
C PHE A 450 -23.11 -16.13 7.47
N LEU A 451 -23.83 -17.06 8.14
CA LEU A 451 -25.11 -17.60 7.64
C LEU A 451 -26.32 -16.86 8.21
N GLU A 452 -26.36 -16.60 9.52
CA GLU A 452 -27.42 -15.90 10.24
C GLU A 452 -26.93 -14.54 10.79
N THR A 453 -25.65 -14.46 11.19
CA THR A 453 -25.07 -13.22 11.71
C THR A 453 -24.85 -12.19 10.62
N VAL A 454 -25.18 -10.93 10.95
CA VAL A 454 -24.93 -9.80 10.07
C VAL A 454 -23.45 -9.43 10.18
N PRO A 455 -22.68 -9.45 9.08
CA PRO A 455 -21.28 -9.07 9.10
C PRO A 455 -21.10 -7.55 9.21
N ALA A 456 -19.96 -7.13 9.75
CA ALA A 456 -19.50 -5.77 9.55
C ALA A 456 -18.92 -5.60 8.13
N GLU A 457 -18.83 -4.36 7.68
CA GLU A 457 -18.34 -4.06 6.35
C GLU A 457 -17.48 -2.80 6.33
N ILE A 458 -16.56 -2.79 5.37
CA ILE A 458 -15.78 -1.63 5.01
C ILE A 458 -16.13 -1.27 3.58
N ILE A 459 -16.65 -0.07 3.42
CA ILE A 459 -17.11 0.48 2.15
C ILE A 459 -16.56 1.87 1.95
N TYR A 460 -16.56 2.36 0.72
CA TYR A 460 -16.29 3.75 0.46
C TYR A 460 -17.58 4.57 0.49
N CYS A 461 -17.54 5.73 1.13
CA CYS A 461 -18.65 6.68 1.22
C CYS A 461 -18.33 7.92 0.37
N GLU A 462 -19.00 8.09 -0.77
CA GLU A 462 -18.75 9.21 -1.69
C GLU A 462 -18.95 10.57 -1.03
N LYS A 463 -19.95 10.70 -0.15
CA LYS A 463 -20.23 11.97 0.57
C LYS A 463 -19.09 12.43 1.46
N LEU A 464 -18.34 11.49 2.02
CA LEU A 464 -17.22 11.77 2.91
C LEU A 464 -15.87 11.72 2.17
N GLU A 465 -15.86 11.19 0.94
CA GLU A 465 -14.66 10.87 0.19
C GLU A 465 -13.69 9.99 0.99
N ALA A 466 -14.22 9.05 1.77
CA ALA A 466 -13.44 8.24 2.71
C ALA A 466 -13.94 6.80 2.77
N TRP A 467 -13.04 5.89 3.15
CA TRP A 467 -13.42 4.53 3.53
C TRP A 467 -14.02 4.55 4.93
N VAL A 468 -15.11 3.83 5.12
CA VAL A 468 -15.84 3.75 6.36
C VAL A 468 -16.03 2.30 6.77
N PHE A 469 -15.74 2.01 8.03
CA PHE A 469 -16.14 0.79 8.68
C PHE A 469 -17.50 1.01 9.34
N ARG A 470 -18.46 0.12 9.08
CA ARG A 470 -19.80 0.21 9.65
C ARG A 470 -20.39 -1.17 9.92
N HIS A 471 -21.48 -1.17 10.68
CA HIS A 471 -22.27 -2.37 10.92
C HIS A 471 -23.76 -2.04 10.83
N LYS A 472 -24.52 -2.83 10.07
CA LYS A 472 -25.94 -2.56 9.77
C LYS A 472 -26.83 -2.46 11.02
N ASN A 473 -26.48 -3.18 12.08
CA ASN A 473 -27.25 -3.18 13.34
C ASN A 473 -26.70 -2.20 14.39
N ILE A 474 -25.67 -1.39 14.10
CA ILE A 474 -25.12 -0.41 15.05
C ILE A 474 -25.37 0.98 14.51
N ARG A 475 -25.87 1.87 15.35
CA ARG A 475 -26.11 3.27 15.01
C ARG A 475 -25.49 4.20 16.01
N THR A 476 -25.00 5.34 15.53
CA THR A 476 -24.43 6.43 16.34
C THR A 476 -25.48 7.25 17.06
N SER A 477 -26.65 7.42 16.45
CA SER A 477 -27.84 8.02 17.06
C SER A 477 -29.11 7.26 16.65
N LEU A 478 -30.14 7.39 17.48
CA LEU A 478 -31.49 6.92 17.17
C LEU A 478 -32.26 7.91 16.30
N ASP A 479 -31.89 9.19 16.34
CA ASP A 479 -32.46 10.20 15.46
C ASP A 479 -31.77 10.14 14.10
N GLU A 480 -32.54 9.86 13.04
CA GLU A 480 -32.03 9.81 11.66
C GLU A 480 -31.40 11.14 11.21
N LEU A 481 -31.75 12.27 11.83
CA LEU A 481 -31.16 13.58 11.54
C LEU A 481 -29.80 13.79 12.23
N GLU A 482 -29.53 13.06 13.32
CA GLU A 482 -28.27 13.13 14.06
C GLU A 482 -27.31 12.01 13.68
N GLU A 483 -27.80 10.95 13.02
CA GLU A 483 -26.97 9.87 12.51
C GLU A 483 -25.95 10.41 11.50
N ASN A 484 -24.69 10.02 11.68
CA ASN A 484 -23.62 10.50 10.81
C ASN A 484 -23.77 9.98 9.36
N GLU A 485 -23.15 10.67 8.40
CA GLU A 485 -23.28 10.28 7.00
C GLU A 485 -22.72 8.86 6.76
N CYS A 486 -23.46 7.99 6.09
CA CYS A 486 -23.07 6.60 5.85
C CYS A 486 -23.02 5.69 7.09
N SER A 487 -23.48 6.15 8.27
CA SER A 487 -23.51 5.37 9.53
C SER A 487 -22.15 4.75 9.88
N TRP A 488 -21.08 5.54 9.75
CA TRP A 488 -19.73 5.06 10.00
C TRP A 488 -19.45 4.93 11.50
N LEU A 489 -18.72 3.88 11.86
CA LEU A 489 -18.17 3.65 13.20
C LEU A 489 -16.67 3.98 13.23
N LEU A 490 -15.95 3.68 12.14
CA LEU A 490 -14.66 4.31 11.84
C LEU A 490 -14.66 4.88 10.42
N LYS A 491 -13.84 5.91 10.20
CA LYS A 491 -13.58 6.44 8.86
C LYS A 491 -12.10 6.76 8.65
N SER A 492 -11.61 6.50 7.45
CA SER A 492 -10.27 6.90 7.01
C SER A 492 -10.18 8.42 6.82
N PRO A 493 -8.98 8.96 6.62
CA PRO A 493 -8.80 10.26 5.97
C PRO A 493 -9.49 10.29 4.60
N GLN A 494 -9.76 11.49 4.10
CA GLN A 494 -10.26 11.66 2.74
C GLN A 494 -9.25 11.10 1.74
N THR A 495 -9.71 10.29 0.79
CA THR A 495 -8.85 9.64 -0.19
C THR A 495 -9.59 9.33 -1.48
N GLU A 496 -8.86 9.35 -2.59
CA GLU A 496 -9.34 8.80 -3.85
C GLU A 496 -8.86 7.35 -4.09
N SER A 497 -8.07 6.80 -3.17
CA SER A 497 -7.47 5.47 -3.32
C SER A 497 -8.52 4.36 -3.32
N PHE A 498 -8.32 3.41 -4.24
CA PHE A 498 -9.13 2.19 -4.35
C PHE A 498 -8.65 1.07 -3.44
N ASP A 499 -7.45 1.19 -2.87
CA ASP A 499 -6.89 0.17 -2.00
C ASP A 499 -6.99 0.58 -0.52
N LEU A 500 -7.55 -0.32 0.27
CA LEU A 500 -7.65 -0.17 1.71
C LEU A 500 -6.30 -0.35 2.40
N ILE A 501 -5.36 -1.08 1.78
CA ILE A 501 -4.04 -1.36 2.36
C ILE A 501 -3.21 -0.09 2.50
N GLU A 502 -3.27 0.81 1.51
CA GLU A 502 -2.60 2.13 1.57
C GLU A 502 -3.04 2.96 2.78
N LEU A 503 -4.29 2.76 3.23
CA LEU A 503 -4.85 3.45 4.39
C LEU A 503 -4.53 2.75 5.72
N GLY A 504 -4.01 1.52 5.69
CA GLY A 504 -3.65 0.75 6.87
C GLY A 504 -2.51 1.36 7.69
N GLN A 505 -1.75 2.32 7.14
CA GLN A 505 -0.74 3.07 7.88
C GLN A 505 -1.22 4.47 8.30
N SER A 506 -2.41 4.88 7.83
CA SER A 506 -2.97 6.19 8.13
C SER A 506 -3.77 6.18 9.43
N PHE A 507 -3.99 7.36 9.98
CA PHE A 507 -4.79 7.56 11.17
C PHE A 507 -6.27 7.70 10.83
N TRP A 508 -7.09 6.82 11.39
CA TRP A 508 -8.54 6.83 11.22
C TRP A 508 -9.21 7.69 12.29
N SER A 509 -10.47 8.02 12.08
CA SER A 509 -11.36 8.58 13.11
C SER A 509 -12.30 7.49 13.60
N VAL A 510 -12.49 7.36 14.90
CA VAL A 510 -13.38 6.37 15.53
C VAL A 510 -14.51 7.07 16.29
N TRP A 511 -15.68 6.45 16.32
CA TRP A 511 -16.82 6.91 17.10
C TRP A 511 -16.87 6.24 18.48
N LEU A 512 -16.70 7.02 19.54
CA LEU A 512 -16.78 6.57 20.94
C LEU A 512 -17.91 7.25 21.71
N GLY A 513 -18.96 7.69 21.01
CA GLY A 513 -19.94 8.68 21.49
C GLY A 513 -19.47 10.13 21.24
N GLN A 514 -18.18 10.29 20.99
CA GLN A 514 -17.54 11.46 20.41
C GLN A 514 -16.53 10.99 19.36
N VAL A 515 -16.20 11.85 18.40
CA VAL A 515 -15.21 11.52 17.38
C VAL A 515 -13.80 11.69 17.95
N GLU A 516 -13.08 10.58 18.08
CA GLU A 516 -11.64 10.59 18.36
C GLU A 516 -10.88 10.50 17.04
N ARG A 517 -9.84 11.33 16.91
CA ARG A 517 -8.93 11.34 15.75
C ARG A 517 -7.68 10.57 16.12
N GLU A 518 -6.92 10.12 15.13
CA GLU A 518 -5.65 9.41 15.36
C GLU A 518 -5.77 7.96 15.82
N TYR A 519 -6.85 7.31 15.41
CA TYR A 519 -7.08 5.88 15.65
C TYR A 519 -6.23 5.01 14.71
N PRO A 520 -5.29 4.19 15.22
CA PRO A 520 -4.52 3.29 14.38
C PRO A 520 -5.34 2.04 14.05
N ILE A 521 -5.38 1.68 12.77
CA ILE A 521 -5.80 0.35 12.34
C ILE A 521 -4.63 -0.35 11.68
N PHE A 522 -4.68 -1.68 11.61
CA PHE A 522 -3.80 -2.47 10.76
C PHE A 522 -4.63 -3.14 9.68
N VAL A 523 -4.17 -3.04 8.43
CA VAL A 523 -4.78 -3.71 7.27
C VAL A 523 -3.66 -4.47 6.55
N GLY A 524 -3.75 -5.79 6.55
CA GLY A 524 -2.83 -6.68 5.84
C GLY A 524 -3.53 -7.43 4.71
N CYS A 525 -2.78 -7.82 3.68
CA CYS A 525 -3.27 -8.70 2.64
C CYS A 525 -3.11 -10.17 3.07
N ASN A 526 -4.16 -10.98 2.89
CA ASN A 526 -4.15 -12.41 3.21
C ASN A 526 -3.87 -13.30 1.99
N ASP A 527 -3.89 -12.73 0.80
CA ASP A 527 -3.67 -13.49 -0.43
C ASP A 527 -2.19 -13.92 -0.51
N CYS A 528 -1.94 -15.18 -0.81
CA CYS A 528 -0.61 -15.68 -1.17
C CYS A 528 -0.53 -15.92 -2.68
N TYR A 529 0.69 -15.90 -3.21
CA TYR A 529 0.95 -16.24 -4.61
C TYR A 529 2.16 -17.15 -4.78
N GLU A 530 3.17 -16.98 -3.93
CA GLU A 530 4.29 -17.90 -3.77
C GLU A 530 4.36 -18.47 -2.35
N ASN A 531 5.20 -19.49 -2.16
CA ASN A 531 5.45 -20.05 -0.83
C ASN A 531 6.11 -19.04 0.13
N ALA A 532 6.69 -17.95 -0.39
CA ALA A 532 7.23 -16.85 0.40
C ALA A 532 6.14 -16.11 1.19
N GLY A 533 4.96 -15.88 0.58
CA GLY A 533 3.79 -15.32 1.26
C GLY A 533 3.22 -16.20 2.38
N CYS A 534 3.68 -17.45 2.47
CA CYS A 534 3.39 -18.39 3.55
C CYS A 534 4.61 -18.61 4.47
N ASN A 535 5.48 -17.61 4.60
CA ASN A 535 6.73 -17.62 5.39
C ASN A 535 7.67 -18.80 5.06
N HIS A 536 7.56 -19.41 3.88
CA HIS A 536 8.20 -20.68 3.52
C HIS A 536 7.85 -21.86 4.44
N HIS A 537 6.81 -21.73 5.26
CA HIS A 537 6.33 -22.72 6.23
C HIS A 537 4.99 -23.34 5.82
N GLY A 538 4.58 -23.04 4.59
CA GLY A 538 3.45 -23.67 3.91
C GLY A 538 3.62 -23.64 2.40
N LYS A 539 2.58 -24.08 1.71
CA LYS A 539 2.43 -23.95 0.25
C LYS A 539 1.30 -22.99 -0.04
N CYS A 540 1.52 -22.10 -0.99
CA CYS A 540 0.42 -21.27 -1.45
C CYS A 540 -0.48 -22.06 -2.41
N ASN A 541 -1.77 -22.14 -2.09
CA ASN A 541 -2.76 -22.67 -3.01
C ASN A 541 -3.10 -21.58 -4.04
N SER A 542 -2.64 -21.74 -5.27
CA SER A 542 -2.82 -20.74 -6.33
C SER A 542 -4.27 -20.50 -6.75
N GLU A 543 -5.18 -21.44 -6.48
CA GLU A 543 -6.59 -21.31 -6.84
C GLU A 543 -7.37 -20.50 -5.80
N GLU A 544 -7.13 -20.77 -4.51
CA GLU A 544 -7.78 -20.09 -3.40
C GLU A 544 -7.03 -18.85 -2.91
N GLN A 545 -5.75 -18.71 -3.30
CA GLN A 545 -4.81 -17.71 -2.82
C GLN A 545 -4.63 -17.76 -1.29
N ARG A 546 -4.70 -18.96 -0.71
CA ARG A 546 -4.57 -19.22 0.73
C ARG A 546 -3.37 -20.12 1.03
N CYS A 547 -2.77 -19.92 2.20
CA CYS A 547 -1.64 -20.73 2.65
C CYS A 547 -2.11 -22.06 3.24
N GLU A 548 -1.56 -23.16 2.72
CA GLU A 548 -1.66 -24.50 3.32
C GLU A 548 -0.40 -24.76 4.14
N CYS A 549 -0.50 -24.64 5.45
CA CYS A 549 0.64 -24.76 6.36
C CYS A 549 1.14 -26.19 6.50
N TYR A 550 2.44 -26.35 6.71
CA TYR A 550 3.00 -27.64 7.10
C TYR A 550 2.62 -27.98 8.54
N ASP A 551 2.58 -29.25 8.92
CA ASP A 551 2.15 -29.75 10.25
C ASP A 551 2.88 -29.15 11.47
N THR A 552 3.98 -28.43 11.24
CA THR A 552 4.80 -27.76 12.26
C THR A 552 4.45 -26.28 12.44
N HIS A 553 3.58 -25.73 11.60
CA HIS A 553 3.22 -24.31 11.60
C HIS A 553 1.73 -24.11 11.38
N PHE A 554 1.22 -22.96 11.79
CA PHE A 554 -0.18 -22.59 11.63
C PHE A 554 -0.32 -21.06 11.54
N GLY A 555 -1.56 -20.57 11.38
CA GLY A 555 -1.86 -19.16 11.17
C GLY A 555 -2.19 -18.85 9.71
N ILE A 556 -2.60 -17.61 9.44
CA ILE A 556 -3.11 -17.19 8.13
C ILE A 556 -2.00 -17.30 7.06
N HIS A 557 -0.76 -17.00 7.45
CA HIS A 557 0.44 -17.03 6.62
C HIS A 557 1.44 -18.08 7.09
N CYS A 558 1.01 -19.07 7.87
CA CYS A 558 1.89 -20.07 8.49
C CYS A 558 3.02 -19.44 9.33
N GLU A 559 2.73 -18.30 9.95
CA GLU A 559 3.71 -17.48 10.66
C GLU A 559 3.99 -17.95 12.10
N PHE A 560 3.20 -18.89 12.62
CA PHE A 560 3.38 -19.43 13.98
C PHE A 560 3.83 -20.89 13.94
N GLU A 561 4.75 -21.23 14.83
CA GLU A 561 5.07 -22.63 15.13
C GLU A 561 3.88 -23.30 15.81
N ARG A 562 3.69 -24.61 15.56
CA ARG A 562 2.63 -25.43 16.15
C ARG A 562 2.47 -25.16 17.66
N PRO A 563 1.24 -24.94 18.16
CA PRO A 563 1.03 -24.61 19.55
C PRO A 563 1.29 -25.82 20.45
N CYS A 564 1.49 -25.57 21.74
CA CYS A 564 1.68 -26.63 22.72
C CYS A 564 0.38 -27.39 22.95
N GLU A 565 0.43 -28.73 23.00
CA GLU A 565 -0.76 -29.56 23.22
C GLU A 565 -1.36 -29.32 24.60
N VAL A 566 -0.50 -29.12 25.61
CA VAL A 566 -0.92 -28.79 26.96
C VAL A 566 -0.18 -27.56 27.46
N ILE A 567 -0.95 -26.56 27.91
CA ILE A 567 -0.45 -25.41 28.65
C ILE A 567 -0.88 -25.50 30.10
N ARG A 568 -0.04 -25.00 31.00
CA ARG A 568 -0.30 -24.98 32.44
C ARG A 568 -0.20 -23.57 32.99
N SER A 569 -1.00 -23.27 34.00
CA SER A 569 -0.89 -22.00 34.71
C SER A 569 0.39 -21.97 35.57
N GLU A 570 1.00 -20.80 35.72
CA GLU A 570 2.16 -20.61 36.61
C GLU A 570 1.79 -20.81 38.09
N LYS A 571 0.56 -20.47 38.46
CA LYS A 571 0.11 -20.47 39.86
C LYS A 571 -0.30 -21.85 40.38
N ASP A 572 -1.00 -22.63 39.56
CA ASP A 572 -1.46 -23.97 39.90
C ASP A 572 -1.00 -24.98 38.85
N ARG A 573 -0.16 -25.93 39.29
CA ARG A 573 0.34 -27.02 38.44
C ARG A 573 -0.76 -27.98 37.99
N ASN A 574 -1.89 -28.02 38.69
CA ASN A 574 -3.02 -28.87 38.36
C ASN A 574 -3.99 -28.18 37.38
N THR A 575 -3.93 -26.86 37.23
CA THR A 575 -4.71 -26.16 36.19
C THR A 575 -4.01 -26.29 34.86
N THR A 576 -4.36 -27.34 34.11
CA THR A 576 -3.90 -27.59 32.74
C THR A 576 -5.02 -27.32 31.76
N LEU A 577 -4.68 -26.64 30.66
CA LEU A 577 -5.56 -26.44 29.52
C LEU A 577 -5.00 -27.23 28.33
N HIS A 578 -5.87 -27.97 27.67
CA HIS A 578 -5.58 -28.80 26.51
C HIS A 578 -5.96 -28.07 25.23
N LEU A 579 -5.16 -28.23 24.18
CA LEU A 579 -5.50 -27.76 22.84
C LEU A 579 -6.81 -28.42 22.37
N LEU A 580 -7.75 -27.61 21.89
CA LEU A 580 -9.03 -28.10 21.39
C LEU A 580 -8.87 -28.59 19.94
N HIS A 581 -8.87 -29.91 19.75
CA HIS A 581 -8.85 -30.53 18.42
C HIS A 581 -10.23 -30.47 17.73
N ASP A 582 -10.24 -30.49 16.40
CA ASP A 582 -11.49 -30.65 15.63
C ASP A 582 -12.02 -32.09 15.79
N ASP A 583 -13.32 -32.28 15.59
CA ASP A 583 -14.00 -33.59 15.72
C ASP A 583 -13.53 -34.60 14.63
N ALA A 584 -12.83 -34.11 13.61
CA ALA A 584 -12.09 -34.94 12.66
C ALA A 584 -10.82 -35.45 13.35
N ASP A 585 -10.75 -36.77 13.59
CA ASP A 585 -9.76 -37.54 14.38
C ASP A 585 -8.28 -37.44 13.91
N ASP A 586 -7.90 -36.35 13.25
CA ASP A 586 -6.56 -36.05 12.76
C ASP A 586 -5.88 -35.07 13.73
N TRP A 587 -4.89 -35.56 14.48
CA TRP A 587 -4.01 -34.81 15.39
C TRP A 587 -3.36 -33.55 14.78
N VAL A 588 -3.49 -33.34 13.48
CA VAL A 588 -2.94 -32.20 12.74
C VAL A 588 -3.85 -30.97 12.87
N HIS A 589 -5.16 -31.16 13.01
CA HIS A 589 -6.13 -30.07 12.99
C HIS A 589 -6.62 -29.75 14.39
N PHE A 590 -6.63 -28.47 14.72
CA PHE A 590 -7.21 -27.93 15.94
C PHE A 590 -8.10 -26.74 15.60
N VAL A 591 -8.97 -26.39 16.53
CA VAL A 591 -9.91 -25.29 16.35
C VAL A 591 -9.15 -23.98 16.45
N GLU A 592 -9.10 -23.26 15.34
CA GLU A 592 -8.50 -21.94 15.24
C GLU A 592 -9.58 -20.85 15.27
N VAL A 593 -9.28 -19.75 15.95
CA VAL A 593 -10.06 -18.51 15.92
C VAL A 593 -9.09 -17.38 15.60
N TYR A 594 -9.26 -16.72 14.46
CA TYR A 594 -8.31 -15.73 13.93
C TYR A 594 -6.90 -16.28 13.70
N GLY A 595 -6.80 -17.52 13.24
CA GLY A 595 -5.50 -18.18 13.06
C GLY A 595 -4.76 -18.38 14.39
N ARG A 596 -5.49 -18.59 15.49
CA ARG A 596 -4.94 -18.83 16.84
C ARG A 596 -5.65 -20.03 17.49
N PRO A 597 -4.93 -20.89 18.23
CA PRO A 597 -5.51 -22.06 18.86
C PRO A 597 -6.52 -21.69 19.94
N LYS A 598 -7.42 -22.62 20.23
CA LYS A 598 -8.30 -22.59 21.40
C LYS A 598 -7.85 -23.64 22.41
N TYR A 599 -7.89 -23.30 23.69
CA TYR A 599 -7.57 -24.23 24.77
C TYR A 599 -8.78 -24.43 25.67
N ILE A 600 -8.93 -25.63 26.21
CA ILE A 600 -10.02 -25.98 27.12
C ILE A 600 -9.53 -26.77 28.33
N SER A 601 -10.27 -26.69 29.43
CA SER A 601 -10.15 -27.62 30.56
C SER A 601 -11.54 -28.05 30.97
N GLU A 602 -11.82 -29.33 30.80
CA GLU A 602 -13.13 -29.94 31.05
C GLU A 602 -13.25 -30.41 32.50
N ASP A 603 -14.48 -30.69 32.92
CA ASP A 603 -14.80 -31.27 34.23
C ASP A 603 -14.22 -30.48 35.41
N MET A 604 -14.09 -29.16 35.26
CA MET A 604 -13.68 -28.30 36.35
C MET A 604 -14.83 -28.11 37.33
N SER A 605 -14.52 -28.01 38.61
CA SER A 605 -15.50 -27.77 39.67
C SER A 605 -14.97 -26.76 40.69
N GLY A 606 -15.88 -26.03 41.34
CA GLY A 606 -15.53 -24.96 42.27
C GLY A 606 -14.92 -23.73 41.60
N ILE A 607 -14.39 -22.82 42.41
CA ILE A 607 -13.76 -21.59 41.95
C ILE A 607 -12.36 -21.92 41.42
N PRO A 608 -12.00 -21.54 40.18
CA PRO A 608 -10.70 -21.85 39.60
C PRO A 608 -9.60 -20.97 40.20
N HIS A 609 -9.21 -21.26 41.45
CA HIS A 609 -8.24 -20.50 42.22
C HIS A 609 -6.87 -20.33 41.54
N GLY A 610 -6.47 -21.32 40.72
CA GLY A 610 -5.29 -21.22 39.88
C GLY A 610 -5.33 -20.00 38.96
N LEU A 611 -6.51 -19.68 38.44
CA LEU A 611 -6.82 -18.59 37.49
C LEU A 611 -7.20 -17.26 38.16
N MET A 612 -6.97 -17.11 39.47
CA MET A 612 -7.24 -15.89 40.24
C MET A 612 -6.00 -15.43 41.00
N ARG A 613 -5.83 -14.12 41.22
CA ARG A 613 -4.67 -13.57 41.94
C ARG A 613 -4.68 -13.94 43.42
N LEU A 614 -5.80 -13.76 44.12
CA LEU A 614 -5.86 -13.78 45.59
C LEU A 614 -6.16 -15.14 46.22
N ALA A 615 -6.10 -16.24 45.46
CA ALA A 615 -6.09 -17.56 46.09
C ALA A 615 -4.74 -17.82 46.77
N GLU A 616 -4.44 -17.16 47.87
CA GLU A 616 -3.64 -17.79 48.91
C GLU A 616 -4.61 -18.63 49.76
N PRO A 617 -4.26 -19.88 50.09
CA PRO A 617 -4.98 -20.62 51.12
C PRO A 617 -4.71 -19.91 52.44
N ASP A 618 -5.57 -18.96 52.80
CA ASP A 618 -5.65 -18.52 54.18
C ASP A 618 -5.89 -19.77 55.04
N THR A 619 -5.17 -19.86 56.15
CA THR A 619 -5.10 -21.03 57.05
C THR A 619 -6.41 -21.37 57.76
N ASP A 620 -7.54 -20.83 57.31
CA ASP A 620 -8.86 -21.08 57.87
C ASP A 620 -9.54 -22.25 57.14
N ASP A 621 -10.04 -23.21 57.92
CA ASP A 621 -10.60 -24.52 57.55
C ASP A 621 -11.88 -24.49 56.67
N LYS A 622 -12.10 -23.43 55.87
CA LYS A 622 -13.26 -23.25 54.99
C LYS A 622 -12.90 -23.23 53.49
N TYR A 623 -11.76 -23.80 53.12
CA TYR A 623 -11.35 -23.91 51.72
C TYR A 623 -11.96 -25.17 51.07
N TYR A 624 -12.85 -24.99 50.10
CA TYR A 624 -13.24 -26.05 49.17
C TYR A 624 -12.20 -26.07 48.05
N GLY A 625 -11.19 -26.95 48.16
CA GLY A 625 -10.23 -27.16 47.09
C GLY A 625 -10.92 -27.63 45.81
N VAL A 626 -10.45 -27.16 44.66
CA VAL A 626 -10.84 -27.71 43.35
C VAL A 626 -10.40 -29.17 43.32
N THR A 627 -11.37 -30.09 43.32
CA THR A 627 -11.09 -31.51 43.12
C THR A 627 -11.00 -31.78 41.63
N TYR A 628 -9.78 -32.01 41.14
CA TYR A 628 -9.54 -32.55 39.81
C TYR A 628 -9.79 -34.07 39.83
N ASN A 629 -10.63 -34.58 38.95
CA ASN A 629 -10.86 -36.02 38.82
C ASN A 629 -9.59 -36.68 38.23
N GLY A 630 -8.73 -37.29 39.06
CA GLY A 630 -7.70 -38.20 38.56
C GLY A 630 -6.37 -38.26 39.32
N THR A 631 -6.07 -37.34 40.23
CA THR A 631 -4.79 -37.32 40.95
C THR A 631 -4.97 -37.56 42.44
N THR A 632 -4.52 -38.72 42.90
CA THR A 632 -4.36 -39.03 44.34
C THR A 632 -3.12 -38.29 44.85
N LEU A 633 -3.29 -37.01 45.19
CA LEU A 633 -2.23 -36.19 45.79
C LEU A 633 -1.90 -36.72 47.19
N THR A 634 -0.72 -37.34 47.31
CA THR A 634 -0.06 -37.59 48.59
C THR A 634 0.44 -36.27 49.17
N GLU A 635 0.04 -35.99 50.41
CA GLU A 635 0.38 -34.78 51.17
C GLU A 635 1.88 -34.46 51.21
N ALA A 636 2.17 -33.15 51.26
CA ALA A 636 3.36 -32.48 51.80
C ALA A 636 4.38 -31.91 50.82
N GLU A 637 4.14 -30.65 50.41
CA GLU A 637 5.19 -29.62 50.29
C GLU A 637 4.56 -28.25 50.56
N THR A 638 4.69 -27.75 51.79
CA THR A 638 4.18 -26.44 52.22
C THR A 638 5.15 -25.32 51.80
N LEU A 639 4.75 -24.52 50.81
CA LEU A 639 5.37 -23.23 50.47
C LEU A 639 4.95 -22.16 51.49
N THR A 640 5.90 -21.36 51.97
CA THR A 640 5.64 -20.21 52.87
C THR A 640 5.22 -18.97 52.07
N PRO A 641 4.08 -18.29 52.39
CA PRO A 641 3.55 -17.17 51.61
C PRO A 641 4.08 -15.78 52.01
N HIS A 642 3.90 -14.81 51.11
CA HIS A 642 4.25 -13.39 51.28
C HIS A 642 3.02 -12.58 51.73
N ARG A 643 3.01 -12.11 52.98
CA ARG A 643 1.88 -11.38 53.57
C ARG A 643 1.75 -9.94 53.01
N HIS A 644 0.61 -9.61 52.41
CA HIS A 644 0.20 -8.23 52.17
C HIS A 644 -0.53 -7.65 53.40
N TYR A 645 -0.43 -6.33 53.62
CA TYR A 645 -0.93 -5.63 54.80
C TYR A 645 -2.21 -4.85 54.39
N GLU A 646 -3.37 -5.23 54.96
CA GLU A 646 -4.72 -4.62 54.85
C GLU A 646 -5.60 -4.98 53.63
N ASP A 647 -6.34 -6.10 53.73
CA ASP A 647 -7.22 -6.69 52.69
C ASP A 647 -8.69 -6.22 52.67
N THR A 648 -9.13 -5.37 53.61
CA THR A 648 -10.57 -5.01 53.76
C THR A 648 -11.13 -4.07 52.68
N PHE A 649 -10.33 -3.66 51.68
CA PHE A 649 -10.76 -2.70 50.65
C PHE A 649 -11.40 -3.33 49.41
N PHE A 650 -11.54 -4.66 49.37
CA PHE A 650 -11.92 -5.38 48.15
C PHE A 650 -13.08 -6.38 48.28
N GLU A 651 -13.72 -6.52 49.46
CA GLU A 651 -14.77 -7.53 49.69
C GLU A 651 -16.06 -7.27 48.88
N ASP A 652 -16.43 -6.01 48.59
CA ASP A 652 -17.75 -5.74 47.99
C ASP A 652 -17.87 -6.00 46.46
N ASP A 653 -16.86 -6.55 45.77
CA ASP A 653 -16.85 -6.55 44.27
C ASP A 653 -16.02 -7.67 43.60
N ASP A 654 -16.00 -8.88 44.16
CA ASP A 654 -15.50 -10.06 43.46
C ASP A 654 -16.59 -10.62 42.53
N PHE A 655 -16.25 -10.88 41.25
CA PHE A 655 -17.14 -11.51 40.28
C PHE A 655 -17.78 -12.78 40.85
N PHE A 656 -16.96 -13.59 41.54
CA PHE A 656 -17.45 -14.80 42.17
C PHE A 656 -18.37 -14.49 43.33
N GLU A 657 -18.06 -13.55 44.21
CA GLU A 657 -18.91 -13.20 45.35
C GLU A 657 -20.30 -12.74 44.92
N ILE A 658 -20.38 -11.87 43.91
CA ILE A 658 -21.65 -11.37 43.36
C ILE A 658 -22.49 -12.51 42.74
N HIS A 659 -21.84 -13.49 42.11
CA HIS A 659 -22.53 -14.56 41.37
C HIS A 659 -22.73 -15.81 42.20
N LEU A 660 -21.94 -16.04 43.25
CA LEU A 660 -21.99 -17.22 44.08
C LEU A 660 -23.37 -17.39 44.68
N ASP A 661 -24.08 -16.32 45.04
CA ASP A 661 -25.44 -16.43 45.57
C ASP A 661 -26.50 -16.83 44.52
N LYS A 662 -26.19 -16.74 43.22
CA LYS A 662 -27.11 -17.13 42.15
C LYS A 662 -27.13 -18.65 41.98
N PRO A 663 -28.29 -19.33 42.13
CA PRO A 663 -28.37 -20.79 42.04
C PRO A 663 -27.82 -21.39 40.75
N LYS A 664 -28.11 -20.75 39.60
CA LYS A 664 -27.59 -21.17 38.28
C LYS A 664 -26.06 -21.15 38.21
N PHE A 665 -25.42 -20.19 38.87
CA PHE A 665 -23.96 -20.12 38.89
C PHE A 665 -23.36 -21.17 39.83
N LYS A 666 -23.98 -21.42 40.99
CA LYS A 666 -23.59 -22.56 41.86
C LYS A 666 -23.65 -23.87 41.10
N GLU A 667 -24.72 -24.09 40.31
CA GLU A 667 -24.88 -25.26 39.46
C GLU A 667 -23.79 -25.34 38.39
N LEU A 668 -23.51 -24.23 37.69
CA LEU A 668 -22.40 -24.15 36.72
C LEU A 668 -21.05 -24.50 37.36
N LEU A 669 -20.78 -24.01 38.58
CA LEU A 669 -19.54 -24.33 39.30
C LEU A 669 -19.47 -25.79 39.80
N THR A 670 -20.53 -26.60 39.69
CA THR A 670 -20.42 -28.04 40.02
C THR A 670 -19.69 -28.84 38.95
N ASN A 671 -19.84 -28.43 37.69
CA ASN A 671 -19.15 -28.98 36.54
C ASN A 671 -19.19 -27.94 35.40
N TYR A 672 -18.03 -27.49 34.93
CA TYR A 672 -17.90 -26.55 33.82
C TYR A 672 -16.67 -26.85 32.97
N THR A 673 -16.68 -26.28 31.76
CA THR A 673 -15.51 -26.26 30.87
C THR A 673 -14.92 -24.85 30.89
N PHE A 674 -13.66 -24.71 31.29
CA PHE A 674 -12.92 -23.46 31.11
C PHE A 674 -12.39 -23.38 29.68
N VAL A 675 -12.48 -22.21 29.06
CA VAL A 675 -12.14 -21.99 27.65
C VAL A 675 -11.25 -20.77 27.54
N LEU A 676 -10.09 -20.94 26.92
CA LEU A 676 -9.19 -19.85 26.59
C LEU A 676 -9.18 -19.68 25.06
N LYS A 677 -9.64 -18.52 24.59
CA LYS A 677 -9.71 -18.19 23.16
C LYS A 677 -9.13 -16.82 22.86
N TYR A 678 -8.60 -16.65 21.66
CA TYR A 678 -8.08 -15.38 21.20
C TYR A 678 -9.12 -14.59 20.40
N THR A 679 -9.23 -13.29 20.66
CA THR A 679 -10.08 -12.35 19.92
C THR A 679 -9.61 -10.94 20.23
N GLY A 680 -9.81 -9.98 19.33
CA GLY A 680 -9.50 -8.57 19.59
C GLY A 680 -8.15 -8.31 20.25
N ARG A 681 -7.09 -8.97 19.76
CA ARG A 681 -5.69 -8.86 20.23
C ARG A 681 -5.43 -9.41 21.63
N ARG A 682 -6.38 -10.09 22.25
CA ARG A 682 -6.24 -10.63 23.60
C ARG A 682 -6.76 -12.06 23.69
N TRP A 683 -6.26 -12.77 24.68
CA TRP A 683 -6.79 -14.06 25.09
C TRP A 683 -7.83 -13.85 26.19
N TYR A 684 -8.98 -14.50 26.07
CA TYR A 684 -10.09 -14.41 27.00
C TYR A 684 -10.35 -15.79 27.60
N GLY A 685 -10.32 -15.87 28.93
CA GLY A 685 -10.62 -17.08 29.67
C GLY A 685 -12.05 -17.06 30.20
N GLN A 686 -12.87 -18.03 29.81
CA GLN A 686 -14.32 -18.07 30.07
C GLN A 686 -14.75 -19.40 30.72
N ILE A 687 -15.77 -19.37 31.58
CA ILE A 687 -16.38 -20.56 32.22
C ILE A 687 -17.67 -20.96 31.48
N LYS A 688 -17.66 -22.04 30.71
CA LYS A 688 -18.81 -22.50 29.94
C LYS A 688 -19.47 -23.71 30.61
N PRO A 689 -20.77 -23.98 30.36
CA PRO A 689 -21.40 -25.24 30.77
C PRO A 689 -20.56 -26.45 30.33
N PRO A 690 -20.71 -27.61 31.00
CA PRO A 690 -19.93 -28.80 30.64
C PRO A 690 -20.44 -29.42 29.33
N GLY A 691 -19.59 -30.21 28.68
CA GLY A 691 -19.94 -30.94 27.45
C GLY A 691 -19.98 -30.09 26.18
N VAL A 692 -19.33 -28.92 26.17
CA VAL A 692 -19.20 -28.11 24.96
C VAL A 692 -18.14 -28.75 24.06
N THR A 693 -18.58 -29.37 22.97
CA THR A 693 -17.72 -29.99 21.96
C THR A 693 -17.11 -28.94 21.02
N ALA A 694 -16.12 -29.33 20.20
CA ALA A 694 -15.58 -28.46 19.14
C ALA A 694 -16.69 -27.89 18.24
N SER A 695 -17.66 -28.73 17.88
CA SER A 695 -18.88 -28.36 17.16
C SER A 695 -19.83 -27.46 17.95
N GLY A 696 -19.99 -27.66 19.26
CA GLY A 696 -20.76 -26.77 20.14
C GLY A 696 -20.09 -25.43 20.39
N PHE A 697 -18.77 -25.37 20.15
CA PHE A 697 -17.96 -24.17 20.19
C PHE A 697 -17.88 -23.40 18.89
N LYS A 698 -18.50 -23.90 17.80
CA LYS A 698 -18.63 -23.17 16.55
C LYS A 698 -19.47 -21.92 16.82
N GLU A 699 -18.77 -20.91 17.29
CA GLU A 699 -19.17 -19.53 17.41
C GLU A 699 -19.15 -18.91 16.00
N ALA A 700 -19.54 -19.70 15.00
CA ALA A 700 -19.48 -19.40 13.57
C ALA A 700 -20.20 -18.08 13.23
N GLU A 701 -21.01 -17.59 14.16
CA GLU A 701 -21.87 -16.43 14.06
C GLU A 701 -21.70 -15.46 15.23
N PHE A 702 -20.62 -15.58 15.99
CA PHE A 702 -20.42 -14.77 17.18
C PHE A 702 -19.82 -13.41 16.83
N HIS A 703 -20.67 -12.38 16.86
CA HIS A 703 -20.36 -11.03 16.41
C HIS A 703 -19.86 -10.10 17.53
N GLY A 704 -19.37 -8.90 17.17
CA GLY A 704 -18.70 -7.90 18.02
C GLY A 704 -19.49 -7.32 19.22
N PHE A 705 -20.67 -7.85 19.54
CA PHE A 705 -21.50 -7.40 20.67
C PHE A 705 -21.14 -8.10 21.98
N TRP A 706 -19.95 -7.81 22.48
CA TRP A 706 -19.42 -8.38 23.72
C TRP A 706 -20.01 -7.75 24.97
N SER A 707 -21.00 -6.86 24.85
CA SER A 707 -21.85 -6.49 25.99
C SER A 707 -22.42 -7.74 26.68
N ARG A 708 -22.75 -8.78 25.90
CA ARG A 708 -23.08 -10.09 26.45
C ARG A 708 -21.91 -10.67 27.21
N THR A 709 -20.70 -10.67 26.67
CA THR A 709 -19.47 -11.18 27.33
C THR A 709 -19.21 -10.67 28.76
N PHE A 710 -19.85 -9.57 29.15
CA PHE A 710 -19.76 -9.03 30.50
C PHE A 710 -21.08 -9.01 31.28
N SER A 711 -22.21 -9.48 30.72
CA SER A 711 -23.55 -9.40 31.34
C SER A 711 -23.82 -10.38 32.50
N GLY A 712 -22.86 -11.27 32.81
CA GLY A 712 -22.92 -12.18 33.96
C GLY A 712 -23.75 -13.45 33.75
N VAL A 713 -23.68 -14.36 34.72
CA VAL A 713 -24.26 -15.71 34.58
C VAL A 713 -25.79 -15.69 34.74
N GLY A 714 -26.49 -16.29 33.76
CA GLY A 714 -27.92 -16.58 33.81
C GLY A 714 -28.83 -15.67 32.98
N VAL A 715 -28.27 -14.62 32.37
CA VAL A 715 -28.97 -13.75 31.39
C VAL A 715 -28.56 -14.10 29.96
N ASP A 716 -27.25 -14.32 29.68
CA ASP A 716 -26.77 -14.64 28.32
C ASP A 716 -25.49 -15.56 28.27
N ASP A 717 -25.17 -16.33 29.33
CA ASP A 717 -24.03 -17.30 29.39
C ASP A 717 -22.61 -16.70 29.30
N ASN A 718 -22.37 -15.62 30.07
CA ASN A 718 -21.09 -14.92 30.04
C ASN A 718 -20.36 -14.92 31.37
N SER A 719 -19.10 -15.30 31.28
CA SER A 719 -18.31 -15.83 32.38
C SER A 719 -16.82 -15.69 32.11
N THR A 720 -16.43 -14.67 31.33
CA THR A 720 -15.03 -14.28 31.21
C THR A 720 -14.51 -13.96 32.60
N VAL A 721 -13.41 -14.57 33.03
CA VAL A 721 -12.82 -14.36 34.36
C VAL A 721 -11.43 -13.76 34.26
N ILE A 722 -10.70 -14.07 33.19
CA ILE A 722 -9.35 -13.57 32.93
C ILE A 722 -9.24 -13.04 31.49
N ILE A 723 -8.35 -12.09 31.30
CA ILE A 723 -8.02 -11.50 30.00
C ILE A 723 -6.51 -11.29 29.91
N SER A 724 -5.91 -11.48 28.74
CA SER A 724 -4.50 -11.15 28.55
C SER A 724 -4.27 -9.66 28.30
N GLY A 725 -3.01 -9.24 28.42
CA GLY A 725 -2.55 -8.03 27.75
C GLY A 725 -2.69 -8.14 26.22
N PRO A 726 -2.69 -7.02 25.48
CA PRO A 726 -2.65 -7.06 24.03
C PRO A 726 -1.42 -7.83 23.55
N THR A 727 -1.60 -8.75 22.61
CA THR A 727 -0.52 -9.56 22.06
C THR A 727 -0.79 -9.87 20.59
N ALA A 728 0.27 -10.04 19.81
CA ALA A 728 0.20 -10.58 18.44
C ALA A 728 0.64 -12.06 18.39
N ALA A 729 1.06 -12.62 19.53
CA ALA A 729 1.63 -13.95 19.61
C ALA A 729 0.65 -15.04 19.15
N GLY A 730 1.20 -16.10 18.54
CA GLY A 730 0.48 -17.31 18.15
C GLY A 730 -0.13 -18.08 19.33
N SER A 731 0.43 -17.89 20.53
CA SER A 731 0.14 -18.71 21.71
C SER A 731 -0.07 -17.83 22.95
N PRO A 732 -0.88 -18.27 23.94
CA PRO A 732 -1.01 -17.57 25.22
C PRO A 732 0.23 -17.74 26.12
N VAL A 733 1.16 -18.59 25.73
CA VAL A 733 2.39 -18.87 26.49
C VAL A 733 3.30 -17.65 26.50
N GLY A 734 3.78 -17.28 27.69
CA GLY A 734 4.60 -16.08 27.85
C GLY A 734 3.81 -14.75 27.81
N VAL A 735 2.48 -14.79 27.67
CA VAL A 735 1.62 -13.60 27.68
C VAL A 735 1.13 -13.33 29.09
N ASP A 736 1.14 -12.06 29.50
CA ASP A 736 0.63 -11.65 30.82
C ASP A 736 -0.90 -11.67 30.84
N PHE A 737 -1.46 -12.15 31.95
CA PHE A 737 -2.89 -12.22 32.17
C PHE A 737 -3.33 -11.44 33.40
N TYR A 738 -4.57 -10.98 33.34
CA TYR A 738 -5.22 -10.18 34.35
C TYR A 738 -6.55 -10.83 34.73
N GLU A 739 -6.79 -10.93 36.03
CA GLU A 739 -8.11 -11.20 36.59
C GLU A 739 -8.98 -9.95 36.40
N MET A 740 -10.21 -10.17 35.92
CA MET A 740 -11.17 -9.09 35.69
C MET A 740 -12.09 -8.90 36.90
N ARG A 741 -12.02 -7.74 37.56
CA ARG A 741 -12.89 -7.33 38.69
C ARG A 741 -13.66 -6.04 38.37
N ARG A 742 -14.68 -5.69 39.17
CA ARG A 742 -15.39 -4.40 39.14
C ARG A 742 -15.88 -3.95 37.75
N ARG A 743 -16.78 -4.73 37.16
CA ARG A 743 -17.25 -4.54 35.77
C ARG A 743 -18.45 -3.59 35.62
N ASN A 744 -19.01 -3.12 36.74
CA ASN A 744 -20.24 -2.34 36.71
C ASN A 744 -19.95 -0.84 36.60
N LYS A 745 -20.74 -0.15 35.77
CA LYS A 745 -20.98 1.30 35.87
C LYS A 745 -21.22 1.64 37.35
N ALA A 746 -20.60 2.72 37.83
CA ALA A 746 -20.77 3.19 39.19
C ALA A 746 -22.23 3.04 39.63
N PHE A 747 -22.47 2.37 40.78
CA PHE A 747 -23.82 2.23 41.32
C PHE A 747 -24.52 3.59 41.28
N GLU A 748 -25.77 3.66 40.79
CA GLU A 748 -26.50 4.94 40.68
C GLU A 748 -26.55 5.72 42.01
N ASN A 749 -26.40 5.00 43.14
CA ASN A 749 -26.37 5.54 44.51
C ASN A 749 -25.00 5.43 45.19
N GLY A 750 -23.94 5.08 44.45
CA GLY A 750 -22.58 4.96 44.96
C GLY A 750 -22.00 6.32 45.34
N ILE A 751 -21.35 6.41 46.49
CA ILE A 751 -20.70 7.66 46.96
C ILE A 751 -19.51 8.04 46.05
N TYR A 752 -18.95 7.07 45.32
CA TYR A 752 -17.81 7.24 44.44
C TYR A 752 -18.19 6.91 43.00
N GLY A 753 -17.97 7.86 42.09
CA GLY A 753 -17.98 7.61 40.66
C GLY A 753 -16.67 6.97 40.26
N TYR A 754 -16.61 5.64 40.27
CA TYR A 754 -15.48 4.93 39.70
C TYR A 754 -15.62 4.91 38.18
N ASP A 755 -14.59 5.38 37.49
CA ASP A 755 -14.48 5.39 36.03
C ASP A 755 -13.44 4.33 35.64
N TYR A 756 -13.85 3.06 35.67
CA TYR A 756 -13.00 1.96 35.25
C TYR A 756 -13.02 1.85 33.73
N SER A 757 -11.93 1.32 33.16
CA SER A 757 -11.95 0.90 31.77
C SER A 757 -13.10 -0.11 31.53
N PRO A 758 -13.54 -0.29 30.28
CA PRO A 758 -14.61 -1.23 29.91
C PRO A 758 -14.39 -2.68 30.36
N PHE A 759 -13.13 -3.08 30.61
CA PHE A 759 -12.78 -4.38 31.16
C PHE A 759 -12.81 -4.44 32.71
N GLY A 760 -13.27 -3.38 33.36
CA GLY A 760 -13.21 -3.21 34.82
C GLY A 760 -11.79 -3.01 35.33
N VAL A 761 -11.57 -3.39 36.58
CA VAL A 761 -10.24 -3.43 37.20
C VAL A 761 -9.51 -4.70 36.73
N LEU A 762 -8.36 -4.50 36.08
CA LEU A 762 -7.47 -5.56 35.65
C LEU A 762 -6.39 -5.80 36.71
N ILE A 763 -6.41 -6.98 37.30
CA ILE A 763 -5.50 -7.37 38.38
C ILE A 763 -4.50 -8.38 37.82
N PRO A 764 -3.18 -8.08 37.71
CA PRO A 764 -2.24 -9.01 37.12
C PRO A 764 -2.16 -10.30 37.93
N LEU A 765 -2.21 -11.44 37.22
CA LEU A 765 -2.16 -12.79 37.80
C LEU A 765 -0.74 -13.20 38.20
N THR A 766 0.28 -12.60 37.60
CA THR A 766 1.69 -12.79 37.94
C THR A 766 2.25 -11.54 38.62
N GLY A 767 3.24 -11.73 39.50
CA GLY A 767 3.91 -10.64 40.20
C GLY A 767 4.96 -9.90 39.37
N TYR A 768 5.31 -10.43 38.19
CA TYR A 768 6.37 -9.91 37.32
C TYR A 768 5.81 -9.72 35.91
N GLU A 769 5.79 -8.47 35.44
CA GLU A 769 5.43 -8.14 34.07
C GLU A 769 6.40 -8.80 33.07
N GLY A 770 5.87 -9.35 31.99
CA GLY A 770 6.59 -10.05 30.94
C GLY A 770 7.01 -11.48 31.28
N SER A 771 6.65 -12.01 32.46
CA SER A 771 6.90 -13.43 32.78
C SER A 771 5.95 -14.37 32.04
N GLY A 772 4.78 -13.86 31.66
CA GLY A 772 3.69 -14.66 31.15
C GLY A 772 3.03 -15.50 32.24
N TYR A 773 1.77 -15.86 32.01
CA TYR A 773 0.98 -16.62 32.97
C TYR A 773 0.84 -18.11 32.62
N PHE A 774 0.83 -18.44 31.32
CA PHE A 774 0.79 -19.81 30.85
C PHE A 774 2.16 -20.28 30.34
N HIS A 775 2.44 -21.57 30.54
CA HIS A 775 3.67 -22.23 30.10
C HIS A 775 3.36 -23.55 29.40
N CYS A 776 4.15 -23.91 28.38
CA CYS A 776 4.06 -25.24 27.77
C CYS A 776 4.52 -26.33 28.73
N ASN A 777 3.88 -27.48 28.70
CA ASN A 777 4.34 -28.64 29.44
C ASN A 777 5.57 -29.28 28.75
N LYS A 778 6.62 -29.62 29.52
CA LYS A 778 7.91 -30.07 28.96
C LYS A 778 7.86 -31.46 28.33
N ASP A 779 6.91 -32.30 28.75
CA ASP A 779 6.85 -33.69 28.32
C ASP A 779 6.34 -33.85 26.87
N ASP A 780 5.75 -32.80 26.29
CA ASP A 780 5.21 -32.82 24.92
C ASP A 780 6.31 -32.70 23.84
N HIS A 781 7.52 -32.26 24.20
CA HIS A 781 8.59 -32.02 23.22
C HIS A 781 9.24 -33.30 22.65
N TYR A 782 9.00 -34.47 23.23
CA TYR A 782 9.71 -35.71 22.88
C TYR A 782 9.04 -36.56 21.79
N HIS A 783 7.85 -36.19 21.30
CA HIS A 783 7.14 -36.96 20.28
C HIS A 783 7.13 -36.33 18.87
N SER A 784 7.71 -35.14 18.69
CA SER A 784 7.72 -34.42 17.40
C SER A 784 9.08 -34.31 16.70
N GLN A 785 10.12 -35.02 17.16
CA GLN A 785 11.42 -35.13 16.44
C GLN A 785 11.59 -36.46 15.70
#